data_AF-A0A183UTS0-F1
#
_entry.id   AF-A0A183UTS0-F1
#
_cell.length_a   1.000
_cell.length_b   1.000
_cell.length_c   1.000
_cell.angle_alpha   90.00
_cell.angle_beta   90.00
_cell.angle_gamma   90.00
#
_symmetry.space_group_name_H-M   'P 1'
#
loop_
_entity.id
_entity.type
_entity.pdbx_description
1 polymer ?
#
loop_
_entity_poly.entity_id
_entity_poly.type
_entity_poly.pdbx_seq_one_letter_code
_entity_poly.pdbx_strand_id
1 'polypeptide(L)'
;LLFNALILGGELKRSPQLDVESSLIRNIGIIAHIDAGKTTVTERLLYLAGATSTMGDVDSGNTVTDFMELERERGITIQSAAISLFWRQHKINLIDTPGHVDFTLEVERCARVLDGAVTVLDGSAGVQAQTMTVWRQANKFNLPSVFFVNKMDKRGADFKKSIDSIKTRLGMEGAIAVSVPSFAEDGRFIGVIDLISQKYIDVEQGDDANWTTITESSHRFEELMAAREEMLSSIADADEKFAEHLLSDSKKQNGSDFDTAVSNAIRRATLARTVVPVACGTALRCAGSVEPLLNMVINYLPAPDERNHMVSKVFGQDLSAIVFKVGHEKRRGQLSFIRVYTGEIANGASVYNANRGTLESRISTFIPKSDILQPVDVIRAGNIGVLTGLQSTVTGDTLLASENAAKNASAKRHEIVKNQKDKKLDTHHMHAHDLFSLQIDDEYDPSEVGKSVLLAGIETPDPVYFCSAEPPSAGALHSFEKALKELAVEDPSLRVSTDGELGQTVIEGMGELHIEVVKDRLKRDYGLNVFMGPLQVAYREVISDTATHTASVEDVLGDRKHGCTLTLEVAPSRSTKFKSVAVKLDEHSAVPYIRAEWLKAINEGCASALHNGPILGYPMDGVAVTVLSLVASGGKLNPAIICACAGKCLGGALKKANAHLIEPIMRVEVTLVDMAAKTGVNAVLREIGKRRGTILNVEGDGEGASMVRVSARLPLAELFGISGTIRTITSGLGDMHMQLEGYDSVSTQAQAFIKSKTTSRKQ
;
A
#
# COMPACT_ATOMS: atom_id res chain seq x y z
N LEU A 1 33.27 -24.90 2.84
CA LEU A 1 32.99 -26.35 2.92
C LEU A 1 33.49 -27.06 4.20
N LEU A 2 33.83 -26.35 5.30
CA LEU A 2 34.32 -26.98 6.54
C LEU A 2 33.57 -26.57 7.84
N PHE A 3 32.33 -26.07 7.72
CA PHE A 3 31.49 -25.69 8.88
C PHE A 3 30.43 -26.74 9.26
N ASN A 4 30.59 -27.99 8.79
CA ASN A 4 29.60 -29.08 8.94
C ASN A 4 29.95 -30.15 10.00
N ALA A 5 30.91 -29.91 10.90
CA ALA A 5 31.50 -30.99 11.71
C ALA A 5 31.23 -30.96 13.23
N LEU A 6 30.27 -30.20 13.75
CA LEU A 6 30.06 -30.09 15.21
C LEU A 6 28.62 -30.40 15.65
N ILE A 7 28.14 -31.62 15.38
CA ILE A 7 27.04 -32.23 16.14
C ILE A 7 27.32 -33.74 16.26
N LEU A 8 28.06 -34.13 17.31
CA LEU A 8 28.14 -35.52 17.80
C LEU A 8 27.92 -35.50 19.30
N GLY A 9 26.86 -36.16 19.76
CA GLY A 9 26.50 -36.33 21.17
C GLY A 9 25.00 -36.15 21.37
N GLY A 10 24.28 -37.26 21.47
CA GLY A 10 22.83 -37.32 21.32
C GLY A 10 22.01 -36.61 22.40
N GLU A 11 21.03 -35.84 21.95
CA GLU A 11 19.68 -35.66 22.51
C GLU A 11 18.87 -34.88 21.44
N LEU A 12 17.57 -35.18 21.34
CA LEU A 12 16.56 -34.72 20.34
C LEU A 12 17.01 -33.67 19.29
N LYS A 13 16.92 -34.06 18.01
CA LYS A 13 17.17 -33.23 16.80
C LYS A 13 16.36 -31.92 16.81
N ARG A 14 16.88 -30.88 17.45
CA ARG A 14 16.54 -29.48 17.15
C ARG A 14 17.20 -29.15 15.81
N SER A 15 16.45 -28.58 14.87
CA SER A 15 17.02 -28.06 13.62
C SER A 15 18.09 -27.00 13.97
N PRO A 16 19.40 -27.27 13.77
CA PRO A 16 20.49 -26.44 14.31
C PRO A 16 20.54 -25.01 13.75
N GLN A 17 19.82 -24.76 12.65
CA GLN A 17 19.81 -23.48 11.96
C GLN A 17 18.70 -22.54 12.46
N LEU A 18 17.74 -22.99 13.25
CA LEU A 18 16.58 -22.16 13.61
C LEU A 18 16.63 -21.55 15.02
N ASP A 19 17.40 -22.16 15.93
CA ASP A 19 17.60 -21.68 17.30
C ASP A 19 18.81 -20.76 17.38
N VAL A 20 18.59 -19.48 17.07
CA VAL A 20 19.58 -18.42 17.21
C VAL A 20 19.11 -17.47 18.30
N GLU A 21 20.01 -17.04 19.17
CA GLU A 21 19.72 -16.03 20.20
C GLU A 21 19.20 -14.74 19.55
N SER A 22 18.25 -14.05 20.20
CA SER A 22 17.64 -12.81 19.66
C SER A 22 18.70 -11.77 19.27
N SER A 23 19.76 -11.64 20.06
CA SER A 23 20.91 -10.75 19.85
C SER A 23 21.63 -10.97 18.50
N LEU A 24 21.55 -12.19 17.96
CA LEU A 24 22.16 -12.61 16.70
C LEU A 24 21.16 -12.63 15.52
N ILE A 25 19.94 -12.17 15.73
CA ILE A 25 18.95 -12.01 14.66
C ILE A 25 19.00 -10.58 14.12
N ARG A 26 18.88 -10.45 12.80
CA ARG A 26 18.64 -9.17 12.11
C ARG A 26 17.41 -9.31 11.23
N ASN A 27 16.43 -8.42 11.38
CA ASN A 27 15.28 -8.37 10.49
C ASN A 27 15.41 -7.10 9.65
N ILE A 28 15.72 -7.29 8.38
CA ILE A 28 16.04 -6.20 7.46
C ILE A 28 15.13 -6.24 6.24
N GLY A 29 14.93 -5.08 5.63
CA GLY A 29 14.35 -5.00 4.30
C GLY A 29 15.21 -4.17 3.39
N ILE A 30 15.19 -4.52 2.11
CA ILE A 30 15.91 -3.76 1.09
C ILE A 30 14.93 -2.81 0.41
N ILE A 31 15.30 -1.54 0.42
CA ILE A 31 14.57 -0.42 -0.16
C ILE A 31 15.38 0.13 -1.32
N ALA A 32 14.76 0.28 -2.48
CA ALA A 32 15.40 0.91 -3.62
C ALA A 32 14.37 1.50 -4.57
N HIS A 33 14.80 2.45 -5.40
CA HIS A 33 14.01 2.86 -6.55
C HIS A 33 14.14 1.84 -7.70
N ILE A 34 13.30 1.99 -8.71
CA ILE A 34 13.30 1.13 -9.90
C ILE A 34 14.69 1.19 -10.56
N ASP A 35 15.19 0.04 -11.00
CA ASP A 35 16.49 -0.13 -11.64
C ASP A 35 17.73 0.19 -10.78
N ALA A 36 17.61 0.40 -9.47
CA ALA A 36 18.79 0.52 -8.59
C ALA A 36 19.58 -0.81 -8.46
N GLY A 37 18.99 -1.94 -8.89
CA GLY A 37 19.58 -3.27 -8.78
C GLY A 37 19.28 -3.97 -7.45
N LYS A 38 18.12 -3.68 -6.83
CA LYS A 38 17.64 -4.31 -5.58
C LYS A 38 17.63 -5.84 -5.65
N THR A 39 16.97 -6.40 -6.67
CA THR A 39 16.89 -7.85 -6.87
C THR A 39 18.29 -8.43 -7.05
N THR A 40 19.13 -7.81 -7.90
CA THR A 40 20.51 -8.25 -8.12
C THR A 40 21.32 -8.26 -6.82
N VAL A 41 21.24 -7.20 -6.00
CA VAL A 41 21.90 -7.15 -4.69
C VAL A 41 21.39 -8.27 -3.79
N THR A 42 20.08 -8.48 -3.73
CA THR A 42 19.46 -9.56 -2.94
C THR A 42 19.98 -10.94 -3.33
N GLU A 43 20.05 -11.25 -4.62
CA GLU A 43 20.64 -12.50 -5.12
C GLU A 43 22.10 -12.67 -4.72
N ARG A 44 22.90 -11.59 -4.75
CA ARG A 44 24.30 -11.65 -4.29
C ARG A 44 24.40 -11.90 -2.80
N LEU A 45 23.52 -11.30 -1.98
CA LEU A 45 23.47 -11.57 -0.54
C LEU A 45 23.15 -13.05 -0.27
N LEU A 46 22.20 -13.64 -1.00
CA LEU A 46 21.84 -15.06 -0.87
C LEU A 46 23.00 -15.98 -1.29
N TYR A 47 23.67 -15.66 -2.40
CA TYR A 47 24.81 -16.43 -2.89
C TYR A 47 26.00 -16.36 -1.92
N LEU A 48 26.39 -15.16 -1.49
CA LEU A 48 27.51 -14.96 -0.57
C LEU A 48 27.28 -15.66 0.78
N ALA A 49 26.03 -15.63 1.27
CA ALA A 49 25.64 -16.34 2.49
C ALA A 49 25.58 -17.87 2.33
N GLY A 50 25.74 -18.38 1.10
CA GLY A 50 25.61 -19.81 0.78
C GLY A 50 24.18 -20.33 0.89
N ALA A 51 23.18 -19.44 0.85
CA ALA A 51 21.76 -19.82 0.85
C ALA A 51 21.35 -20.40 -0.51
N THR A 52 21.96 -19.92 -1.60
CA THR A 52 21.80 -20.45 -2.96
C THR A 52 23.16 -20.95 -3.48
N SER A 53 23.16 -22.06 -4.23
CA SER A 53 24.38 -22.60 -4.86
C SER A 53 24.69 -21.95 -6.20
N THR A 54 23.72 -21.24 -6.78
CA THR A 54 23.80 -20.58 -8.08
C THR A 54 23.32 -19.15 -7.93
N MET A 55 23.97 -18.25 -8.66
CA MET A 55 23.57 -16.86 -8.73
C MET A 55 22.33 -16.70 -9.62
N GLY A 56 21.28 -16.06 -9.11
CA GLY A 56 20.14 -15.62 -9.91
C GLY A 56 20.47 -14.37 -10.74
N ASP A 57 19.83 -14.25 -11.90
CA ASP A 57 19.91 -13.15 -12.85
C ASP A 57 18.49 -12.78 -13.32
N VAL A 58 18.19 -11.48 -13.22
CA VAL A 58 16.89 -10.88 -13.56
C VAL A 58 16.59 -11.09 -15.04
N ASP A 59 17.59 -10.89 -15.92
CA ASP A 59 17.43 -11.01 -17.37
C ASP A 59 17.12 -12.45 -17.80
N SER A 60 17.57 -13.43 -17.01
CA SER A 60 17.31 -14.85 -17.23
C SER A 60 16.03 -15.35 -16.54
N GLY A 61 15.40 -14.52 -15.70
CA GLY A 61 14.16 -14.84 -14.98
C GLY A 61 14.29 -15.97 -13.96
N ASN A 62 15.50 -16.27 -13.47
CA ASN A 62 15.76 -17.35 -12.51
C ASN A 62 15.98 -16.85 -11.06
N THR A 63 15.63 -15.60 -10.78
CA THR A 63 15.76 -15.00 -9.45
C THR A 63 14.84 -15.69 -8.44
N VAL A 64 15.29 -15.70 -7.19
CA VAL A 64 14.60 -16.30 -6.05
C VAL A 64 13.52 -15.36 -5.53
N THR A 65 13.65 -14.04 -5.66
CA THR A 65 12.66 -13.10 -5.09
C THR A 65 11.52 -12.72 -6.03
N ASP A 66 11.74 -12.72 -7.34
CA ASP A 66 10.72 -12.35 -8.34
C ASP A 66 10.07 -13.63 -8.92
N PHE A 67 9.01 -14.08 -8.24
CA PHE A 67 8.32 -15.33 -8.55
C PHE A 67 7.25 -15.18 -9.65
N MET A 68 6.70 -13.98 -9.84
CA MET A 68 5.63 -13.74 -10.81
C MET A 68 6.18 -13.46 -12.22
N GLU A 69 5.54 -13.99 -13.27
CA GLU A 69 5.92 -13.69 -14.66
C GLU A 69 5.93 -12.19 -14.94
N LEU A 70 4.95 -11.45 -14.43
CA LEU A 70 4.87 -9.99 -14.58
C LEU A 70 6.02 -9.25 -13.88
N GLU A 71 6.54 -9.77 -12.76
CA GLU A 71 7.72 -9.21 -12.08
C GLU A 71 8.96 -9.35 -12.97
N ARG A 72 9.12 -10.53 -13.59
CA ARG A 72 10.24 -10.83 -14.51
C ARG A 72 10.16 -10.05 -15.81
N GLU A 73 8.96 -9.97 -16.41
CA GLU A 73 8.74 -9.23 -17.66
C GLU A 73 9.00 -7.73 -17.51
N ARG A 74 8.67 -7.15 -16.34
CA ARG A 74 8.81 -5.71 -16.09
C ARG A 74 10.06 -5.34 -15.29
N GLY A 75 10.80 -6.31 -14.76
CA GLY A 75 11.98 -6.06 -13.92
C GLY A 75 11.66 -5.34 -12.60
N ILE A 76 10.45 -5.52 -12.06
CA ILE A 76 10.01 -4.90 -10.81
C ILE A 76 9.56 -5.96 -9.80
N THR A 77 9.77 -5.70 -8.52
CA THR A 77 9.20 -6.51 -7.45
C THR A 77 7.82 -5.98 -7.08
N ILE A 78 6.82 -6.87 -7.07
CA ILE A 78 5.41 -6.57 -6.83
C ILE A 78 5.02 -7.08 -5.44
N GLN A 79 5.38 -8.33 -5.11
CA GLN A 79 5.12 -8.93 -3.80
C GLN A 79 6.41 -9.07 -2.99
N SER A 80 6.34 -8.81 -1.69
CA SER A 80 7.50 -9.02 -0.84
C SER A 80 7.78 -10.49 -0.57
N ALA A 81 9.01 -10.91 -0.88
CA ALA A 81 9.55 -12.20 -0.49
C ALA A 81 10.21 -12.10 0.89
N ALA A 82 9.86 -13.00 1.82
CA ALA A 82 10.53 -13.13 3.10
C ALA A 82 11.49 -14.32 3.04
N ILE A 83 12.79 -14.07 3.23
CA ILE A 83 13.84 -15.09 3.11
C ILE A 83 14.75 -15.03 4.33
N SER A 84 15.11 -16.19 4.90
CA SER A 84 16.12 -16.27 5.95
C SER A 84 17.46 -16.77 5.39
N LEU A 85 18.55 -16.06 5.72
CA LEU A 85 19.94 -16.43 5.40
C LEU A 85 20.83 -16.34 6.64
N PHE A 86 22.02 -16.97 6.59
CA PHE A 86 22.98 -16.98 7.70
C PHE A 86 24.28 -16.31 7.29
N TRP A 87 24.77 -15.40 8.13
CA TRP A 87 26.05 -14.71 7.90
C TRP A 87 26.82 -14.59 9.21
N ARG A 88 28.03 -15.16 9.28
CA ARG A 88 28.93 -15.09 10.46
C ARG A 88 28.18 -15.28 11.79
N GLN A 89 27.52 -16.44 11.95
CA GLN A 89 26.68 -16.84 13.09
C GLN A 89 25.35 -16.09 13.29
N HIS A 90 25.09 -15.03 12.52
CA HIS A 90 23.84 -14.29 12.59
C HIS A 90 22.80 -14.87 11.66
N LYS A 91 21.54 -14.83 12.10
CA LYS A 91 20.38 -15.09 11.25
C LYS A 91 19.84 -13.77 10.72
N ILE A 92 19.82 -13.62 9.40
CA ILE A 92 19.27 -12.45 8.75
C ILE A 92 17.94 -12.87 8.11
N ASN A 93 16.85 -12.28 8.58
CA ASN A 93 15.55 -12.36 7.94
C ASN A 93 15.42 -11.14 7.03
N LEU A 94 15.46 -11.39 5.73
CA LEU A 94 15.39 -10.40 4.68
C LEU A 94 13.95 -10.33 4.14
N ILE A 95 13.39 -9.14 4.06
CA ILE A 95 12.16 -8.87 3.31
C ILE A 95 12.50 -7.99 2.11
N ASP A 96 12.31 -8.53 0.91
CA ASP A 96 12.54 -7.75 -0.29
C ASP A 96 11.31 -6.87 -0.58
N THR A 97 11.45 -5.54 -0.58
CA THR A 97 10.30 -4.63 -0.72
C THR A 97 10.10 -4.15 -2.16
N PRO A 98 8.86 -3.88 -2.60
CA PRO A 98 8.63 -3.24 -3.90
C PRO A 98 9.28 -1.86 -3.99
N GLY A 99 9.82 -1.52 -5.16
CA GLY A 99 10.37 -0.19 -5.45
C GLY A 99 9.38 0.77 -6.13
N HIS A 100 8.14 0.32 -6.36
CA HIS A 100 7.14 1.03 -7.16
C HIS A 100 6.03 1.62 -6.29
N VAL A 101 5.62 2.86 -6.59
CA VAL A 101 4.64 3.63 -5.80
C VAL A 101 3.25 2.98 -5.73
N ASP A 102 2.84 2.24 -6.76
CA ASP A 102 1.56 1.52 -6.77
C ASP A 102 1.48 0.40 -5.71
N PHE A 103 2.61 -0.07 -5.17
CA PHE A 103 2.67 -1.08 -4.11
C PHE A 103 3.08 -0.48 -2.76
N THR A 104 2.71 0.79 -2.52
CA THR A 104 2.99 1.52 -1.27
C THR A 104 2.55 0.73 -0.03
N LEU A 105 1.38 0.07 -0.07
CA LEU A 105 0.91 -0.72 1.06
C LEU A 105 1.88 -1.87 1.39
N GLU A 106 2.42 -2.56 0.39
CA GLU A 106 3.39 -3.65 0.59
C GLU A 106 4.70 -3.12 1.18
N VAL A 107 5.16 -1.93 0.78
CA VAL A 107 6.32 -1.26 1.38
C VAL A 107 6.09 -0.95 2.85
N GLU A 108 4.97 -0.29 3.19
CA GLU A 108 4.67 0.10 4.57
C GLU A 108 4.46 -1.11 5.48
N ARG A 109 3.75 -2.12 4.97
CA ARG A 109 3.57 -3.44 5.60
C ARG A 109 4.88 -4.08 6.00
N CYS A 110 5.83 -4.09 5.08
CA CYS A 110 7.13 -4.70 5.31
C CYS A 110 7.95 -3.85 6.26
N ALA A 111 8.08 -2.55 6.00
CA ALA A 111 8.80 -1.60 6.85
C ALA A 111 8.37 -1.66 8.32
N ARG A 112 7.08 -1.89 8.60
CA ARG A 112 6.53 -2.01 9.95
C ARG A 112 7.12 -3.15 10.78
N VAL A 113 7.42 -4.29 10.15
CA VAL A 113 7.88 -5.50 10.86
C VAL A 113 9.40 -5.69 10.90
N LEU A 114 10.12 -4.84 10.17
CA LEU A 114 11.58 -4.84 10.09
C LEU A 114 12.19 -4.12 11.27
N ASP A 115 13.41 -4.47 11.66
CA ASP A 115 14.17 -3.79 12.71
C ASP A 115 15.19 -2.79 12.14
N GLY A 116 15.64 -2.99 10.91
CA GLY A 116 16.50 -2.07 10.17
C GLY A 116 16.25 -2.12 8.67
N ALA A 117 16.84 -1.18 7.93
CA ALA A 117 16.68 -1.08 6.48
C ALA A 117 18.03 -1.02 5.76
N VAL A 118 18.02 -1.53 4.53
CA VAL A 118 19.12 -1.44 3.58
C VAL A 118 18.65 -0.63 2.38
N THR A 119 19.22 0.55 2.16
CA THR A 119 18.84 1.40 1.03
C THR A 119 19.84 1.26 -0.12
N VAL A 120 19.39 0.82 -1.28
CA VAL A 120 20.21 0.64 -2.48
C VAL A 120 20.01 1.82 -3.44
N LEU A 121 21.11 2.41 -3.90
CA LEU A 121 21.13 3.51 -4.87
C LEU A 121 21.94 3.12 -6.11
N ASP A 122 21.58 3.66 -7.28
CA ASP A 122 22.42 3.61 -8.48
C ASP A 122 23.47 4.73 -8.38
N GLY A 123 24.75 4.37 -8.44
CA GLY A 123 25.88 5.31 -8.32
C GLY A 123 25.95 6.36 -9.42
N SER A 124 25.29 6.17 -10.56
CA SER A 124 25.16 7.18 -11.63
C SER A 124 24.04 8.19 -11.39
N ALA A 125 23.06 7.84 -10.56
CA ALA A 125 21.86 8.63 -10.35
C ALA A 125 21.77 9.27 -8.95
N GLY A 126 22.33 8.62 -7.93
CA GLY A 126 22.16 9.00 -6.53
C GLY A 126 20.69 8.88 -6.08
N VAL A 127 20.28 9.79 -5.18
CA VAL A 127 18.89 9.84 -4.68
C VAL A 127 17.95 10.47 -5.70
N GLN A 128 16.97 9.72 -6.18
CA GLN A 128 15.94 10.19 -7.12
C GLN A 128 14.61 10.54 -6.41
N ALA A 129 13.67 11.17 -7.12
CA ALA A 129 12.35 11.50 -6.57
C ALA A 129 11.58 10.26 -6.08
N GLN A 130 11.66 9.15 -6.82
CA GLN A 130 11.07 7.88 -6.39
C GLN A 130 11.75 7.30 -5.14
N THR A 131 13.08 7.43 -5.04
CA THR A 131 13.82 7.08 -3.82
C THR A 131 13.28 7.85 -2.62
N MET A 132 12.98 9.14 -2.78
CA MET A 132 12.40 9.96 -1.72
C MET A 132 11.03 9.43 -1.26
N THR A 133 10.18 9.01 -2.19
CA THR A 133 8.85 8.48 -1.85
C THR A 133 8.96 7.20 -1.02
N VAL A 134 9.73 6.22 -1.48
CA VAL A 134 9.90 4.94 -0.76
C VAL A 134 10.66 5.15 0.55
N TRP A 135 11.67 6.01 0.55
CA TRP A 135 12.39 6.39 1.78
C TRP A 135 11.45 7.05 2.79
N ARG A 136 10.62 8.01 2.37
CA ARG A 136 9.67 8.69 3.25
C ARG A 136 8.68 7.71 3.88
N GLN A 137 8.19 6.73 3.12
CA GLN A 137 7.32 5.66 3.62
C GLN A 137 8.02 4.82 4.69
N ALA A 138 9.24 4.35 4.42
CA ALA A 138 10.00 3.57 5.40
C ALA A 138 10.43 4.40 6.62
N ASN A 139 10.75 5.69 6.41
CA ASN A 139 11.22 6.60 7.46
C ASN A 139 10.12 6.93 8.47
N LYS A 140 8.82 6.76 8.13
CA LYS A 140 7.70 6.81 9.09
C LYS A 140 7.91 5.87 10.28
N PHE A 141 8.58 4.74 10.05
CA PHE A 141 8.84 3.71 11.06
C PHE A 141 10.18 3.89 11.78
N ASN A 142 10.90 4.99 11.54
CA ASN A 142 12.12 5.32 12.26
C ASN A 142 13.17 4.17 12.25
N LEU A 143 13.34 3.51 11.10
CA LEU A 143 14.26 2.38 10.93
C LEU A 143 15.72 2.87 10.89
N PRO A 144 16.62 2.35 11.75
CA PRO A 144 18.05 2.43 11.52
C PRO A 144 18.39 1.84 10.15
N SER A 145 19.24 2.54 9.39
CA SER A 145 19.45 2.24 7.98
C SER A 145 20.91 2.24 7.61
N VAL A 146 21.28 1.39 6.66
CA VAL A 146 22.58 1.38 5.99
C VAL A 146 22.38 1.54 4.48
N PHE A 147 23.33 2.16 3.80
CA PHE A 147 23.20 2.51 2.38
C PHE A 147 24.24 1.76 1.55
N PHE A 148 23.84 1.36 0.35
CA PHE A 148 24.71 0.72 -0.63
C PHE A 148 24.57 1.40 -1.99
N VAL A 149 25.65 2.00 -2.46
CA VAL A 149 25.75 2.60 -3.80
C VAL A 149 26.20 1.53 -4.78
N ASN A 150 25.25 0.97 -5.52
CA ASN A 150 25.43 -0.08 -6.51
C ASN A 150 25.77 0.51 -7.89
N LYS A 151 26.14 -0.36 -8.84
CA LYS A 151 26.41 0.00 -10.24
C LYS A 151 27.55 1.00 -10.41
N MET A 152 28.57 0.94 -9.55
CA MET A 152 29.77 1.79 -9.64
C MET A 152 30.59 1.57 -10.93
N ASP A 153 30.35 0.47 -11.63
CA ASP A 153 30.91 0.15 -12.94
C ASP A 153 30.26 0.93 -14.11
N LYS A 154 29.12 1.58 -13.87
CA LYS A 154 28.39 2.33 -14.89
C LYS A 154 29.11 3.63 -15.25
N ARG A 155 29.10 4.00 -16.53
CA ARG A 155 29.64 5.28 -16.98
C ARG A 155 28.89 6.44 -16.31
N GLY A 156 29.64 7.34 -15.68
CA GLY A 156 29.09 8.47 -14.93
C GLY A 156 28.72 8.15 -13.48
N ALA A 157 29.04 6.95 -12.97
CA ALA A 157 28.95 6.66 -11.54
C ALA A 157 29.87 7.58 -10.73
N ASP A 158 29.34 8.17 -9.67
CA ASP A 158 30.04 9.12 -8.81
C ASP A 158 29.58 8.90 -7.36
N PHE A 159 30.46 8.29 -6.57
CA PHE A 159 30.17 7.92 -5.20
C PHE A 159 30.02 9.15 -4.29
N LYS A 160 30.85 10.19 -4.51
CA LYS A 160 30.79 11.41 -3.71
C LYS A 160 29.49 12.16 -3.96
N LYS A 161 29.09 12.32 -5.23
CA LYS A 161 27.77 12.90 -5.55
C LYS A 161 26.61 12.08 -4.99
N SER A 162 26.75 10.75 -4.95
CA SER A 162 25.74 9.90 -4.34
C SER A 162 25.60 10.17 -2.84
N ILE A 163 26.71 10.29 -2.11
CA ILE A 163 26.71 10.71 -0.69
C ILE A 163 26.12 12.11 -0.52
N ASP A 164 26.54 13.08 -1.33
CA ASP A 164 26.01 14.45 -1.27
C ASP A 164 24.49 14.49 -1.53
N SER A 165 24.00 13.62 -2.43
CA SER A 165 22.56 13.49 -2.68
C SER A 165 21.80 12.89 -1.50
N ILE A 166 22.41 11.97 -0.73
CA ILE A 166 21.85 11.46 0.53
C ILE A 166 21.74 12.60 1.54
N LYS A 167 22.81 13.36 1.73
CA LYS A 167 22.86 14.50 2.68
C LYS A 167 21.80 15.55 2.33
N THR A 168 21.79 16.01 1.08
CA THR A 168 20.96 17.14 0.65
C THR A 168 19.50 16.79 0.40
N ARG A 169 19.20 15.62 -0.19
CA ARG A 169 17.83 15.26 -0.57
C ARG A 169 17.10 14.50 0.53
N LEU A 170 17.78 13.58 1.23
CA LEU A 170 17.18 12.81 2.33
C LEU A 170 17.33 13.50 3.69
N GLY A 171 18.06 14.61 3.77
CA GLY A 171 18.29 15.36 5.01
C GLY A 171 19.18 14.62 6.02
N MET A 172 20.04 13.72 5.54
CA MET A 172 20.90 12.88 6.39
C MET A 172 22.36 13.35 6.32
N GLU A 173 22.66 14.42 7.04
CA GLU A 173 24.00 15.04 7.06
C GLU A 173 25.09 14.06 7.51
N GLY A 174 24.76 13.15 8.44
CA GLY A 174 25.64 12.09 8.93
C GLY A 174 25.82 10.89 7.99
N ALA A 175 25.68 11.06 6.67
CA ALA A 175 26.03 10.01 5.71
C ALA A 175 27.57 9.86 5.64
N ILE A 176 28.08 8.71 6.09
CA ILE A 176 29.53 8.45 6.24
C ILE A 176 29.93 7.24 5.39
N ALA A 177 30.98 7.40 4.58
CA ALA A 177 31.54 6.29 3.81
C ALA A 177 32.25 5.30 4.73
N VAL A 178 31.88 4.02 4.65
CA VAL A 178 32.62 2.91 5.30
C VAL A 178 33.36 2.04 4.29
N SER A 179 33.08 2.25 3.00
CA SER A 179 33.90 1.78 1.90
C SER A 179 33.99 2.86 0.83
N VAL A 180 35.07 2.87 0.05
CA VAL A 180 35.26 3.80 -1.06
C VAL A 180 35.61 3.07 -2.36
N PRO A 181 35.16 3.58 -3.52
CA PRO A 181 35.57 3.04 -4.82
C PRO A 181 37.03 3.42 -5.11
N SER A 182 37.78 2.49 -5.69
CA SER A 182 39.14 2.72 -6.20
C SER A 182 39.11 2.73 -7.73
N PHE A 183 39.82 3.68 -8.30
CA PHE A 183 39.86 3.92 -9.74
C PHE A 183 41.29 3.74 -10.29
N ALA A 184 41.39 3.29 -11.53
CA ALA A 184 42.64 3.33 -12.28
C ALA A 184 43.00 4.76 -12.69
N GLU A 185 44.24 4.99 -13.13
CA GLU A 185 44.72 6.30 -13.59
C GLU A 185 43.89 6.88 -14.75
N ASP A 186 43.25 6.02 -15.55
CA ASP A 186 42.34 6.39 -16.64
C ASP A 186 40.90 6.70 -16.19
N GLY A 187 40.64 6.65 -14.87
CA GLY A 187 39.34 6.90 -14.26
C GLY A 187 38.37 5.72 -14.31
N ARG A 188 38.79 4.53 -14.77
CA ARG A 188 37.94 3.33 -14.71
C ARG A 188 37.83 2.80 -13.30
N PHE A 189 36.63 2.37 -12.92
CA PHE A 189 36.38 1.70 -11.64
C PHE A 189 37.03 0.31 -11.63
N ILE A 190 37.97 0.08 -10.69
CA ILE A 190 38.75 -1.17 -10.60
C ILE A 190 38.55 -1.95 -9.31
N GLY A 191 38.04 -1.33 -8.25
CA GLY A 191 37.83 -2.05 -7.01
C GLY A 191 37.17 -1.25 -5.89
N VAL A 192 37.05 -1.89 -4.73
CA VAL A 192 36.48 -1.28 -3.53
C VAL A 192 37.45 -1.46 -2.36
N ILE A 193 37.61 -0.42 -1.56
CA ILE A 193 38.37 -0.42 -0.31
C ILE A 193 37.39 -0.40 0.86
N ASP A 194 37.46 -1.39 1.76
CA ASP A 194 36.76 -1.39 3.04
C ASP A 194 37.63 -0.67 4.07
N LEU A 195 37.13 0.46 4.58
CA LEU A 195 37.88 1.34 5.50
C LEU A 195 37.99 0.76 6.91
N ILE A 196 37.07 -0.12 7.30
CA ILE A 196 37.04 -0.74 8.63
C ILE A 196 37.99 -1.93 8.65
N SER A 197 37.84 -2.85 7.71
CA SER A 197 38.68 -4.06 7.66
C SER A 197 40.04 -3.82 6.99
N GLN A 198 40.25 -2.65 6.37
CA GLN A 198 41.47 -2.25 5.67
C GLN A 198 41.84 -3.23 4.54
N LYS A 199 40.81 -3.67 3.80
CA LYS A 199 40.95 -4.62 2.70
C LYS A 199 40.52 -4.01 1.38
N TYR A 200 41.07 -4.55 0.30
CA TYR A 200 40.76 -4.19 -1.08
C TYR A 200 40.23 -5.41 -1.83
N ILE A 201 39.19 -5.21 -2.63
CA ILE A 201 38.73 -6.19 -3.62
C ILE A 201 38.87 -5.62 -5.03
N ASP A 202 39.48 -6.41 -5.90
CA ASP A 202 39.68 -6.11 -7.32
C ASP A 202 38.49 -6.60 -8.14
N VAL A 203 37.60 -5.70 -8.55
CA VAL A 203 36.39 -6.08 -9.28
C VAL A 203 36.68 -6.49 -10.73
N GLU A 204 37.88 -6.24 -11.25
CA GLU A 204 38.26 -6.71 -12.59
C GLU A 204 38.42 -8.22 -12.65
N GLN A 205 38.65 -8.89 -11.51
CA GLN A 205 38.71 -10.34 -11.38
C GLN A 205 37.32 -11.02 -11.37
N GLY A 206 36.24 -10.23 -11.45
CA GLY A 206 34.88 -10.74 -11.49
C GLY A 206 34.45 -11.41 -10.18
N ASP A 207 33.68 -12.49 -10.27
CA ASP A 207 33.15 -13.21 -9.11
C ASP A 207 34.19 -14.06 -8.35
N ASP A 208 35.37 -14.30 -8.95
CA ASP A 208 36.51 -14.98 -8.31
C ASP A 208 37.37 -14.03 -7.44
N ALA A 209 37.05 -12.73 -7.43
CA ALA A 209 37.77 -11.73 -6.67
C ALA A 209 37.75 -12.02 -5.16
N ASN A 210 38.89 -11.85 -4.51
CA ASN A 210 39.03 -12.04 -3.07
C ASN A 210 39.49 -10.76 -2.38
N TRP A 211 39.01 -10.54 -1.16
CA TRP A 211 39.45 -9.44 -0.31
C TRP A 211 40.90 -9.64 0.13
N THR A 212 41.76 -8.68 -0.21
CA THR A 212 43.20 -8.66 0.11
C THR A 212 43.50 -7.56 1.12
N THR A 213 44.34 -7.82 2.12
CA THR A 213 44.73 -6.81 3.11
C THR A 213 45.62 -5.74 2.48
N ILE A 214 45.31 -4.48 2.75
CA ILE A 214 46.15 -3.35 2.35
C ILE A 214 47.23 -3.15 3.41
N THR A 215 48.48 -3.11 2.97
CA THR A 215 49.66 -2.87 3.82
C THR A 215 50.33 -1.55 3.41
N GLU A 216 51.26 -1.04 4.22
CA GLU A 216 52.02 0.19 3.90
C GLU A 216 52.73 0.13 2.52
N SER A 217 53.09 -1.06 2.04
CA SER A 217 53.71 -1.26 0.72
C SER A 217 52.72 -1.32 -0.45
N SER A 218 51.42 -1.28 -0.18
CA SER A 218 50.38 -1.37 -1.21
C SER A 218 50.19 -0.02 -1.90
N HIS A 219 50.05 -0.02 -3.23
CA HIS A 219 49.81 1.21 -4.01
C HIS A 219 48.54 2.00 -3.59
N ARG A 220 47.60 1.32 -2.92
CA ARG A 220 46.33 1.91 -2.44
C ARG A 220 46.38 2.36 -0.98
N PHE A 221 47.54 2.28 -0.32
CA PHE A 221 47.67 2.63 1.09
C PHE A 221 47.36 4.11 1.35
N GLU A 222 47.86 5.02 0.51
CA GLU A 222 47.57 6.46 0.63
C GLU A 222 46.07 6.76 0.46
N GLU A 223 45.42 6.11 -0.52
CA GLU A 223 43.97 6.21 -0.76
C GLU A 223 43.16 5.74 0.46
N LEU A 224 43.54 4.59 1.05
CA LEU A 224 42.94 4.08 2.30
C LEU A 224 43.08 5.09 3.44
N MET A 225 44.29 5.60 3.68
CA MET A 225 44.57 6.49 4.82
C MET A 225 43.79 7.79 4.73
N ALA A 226 43.75 8.42 3.55
CA ALA A 226 43.00 9.65 3.33
C ALA A 226 41.49 9.46 3.55
N ALA A 227 40.91 8.41 2.97
CA ALA A 227 39.49 8.11 3.14
C ALA A 227 39.14 7.72 4.59
N ARG A 228 40.03 7.01 5.27
CA ARG A 228 39.85 6.63 6.68
C ARG A 228 39.94 7.83 7.60
N GLU A 229 40.84 8.78 7.37
CA GLU A 229 40.89 10.04 8.12
C GLU A 229 39.58 10.83 8.03
N GLU A 230 39.02 10.97 6.82
CA GLU A 230 37.72 11.64 6.60
C GLU A 230 36.58 10.92 7.34
N MET A 231 36.55 9.59 7.27
CA MET A 231 35.57 8.76 7.98
C MET A 231 35.68 8.94 9.51
N LEU A 232 36.89 8.86 10.06
CA LEU A 232 37.12 8.97 11.51
C LEU A 232 36.75 10.36 12.04
N SER A 233 37.09 11.42 11.29
CA SER A 233 36.69 12.79 11.60
C SER A 233 35.16 12.92 11.66
N SER A 234 34.47 12.40 10.64
CA SER A 234 33.00 12.45 10.56
C SER A 234 32.32 11.68 11.70
N ILE A 235 32.90 10.57 12.15
CA ILE A 235 32.37 9.78 13.29
C ILE A 235 32.61 10.52 14.61
N ALA A 236 33.76 11.17 14.78
CA ALA A 236 34.06 11.95 15.99
C ALA A 236 33.10 13.13 16.16
N ASP A 237 32.68 13.77 15.07
CA ASP A 237 31.65 14.82 15.11
C ASP A 237 30.28 14.28 15.56
N ALA A 238 29.99 12.99 15.35
CA ALA A 238 28.70 12.38 15.62
C ALA A 238 28.62 11.56 16.93
N ASP A 239 29.75 11.09 17.48
CA ASP A 239 29.81 10.28 18.72
C ASP A 239 30.88 10.84 19.68
N GLU A 240 30.41 11.54 20.72
CA GLU A 240 31.26 12.20 21.73
C GLU A 240 32.22 11.22 22.43
N LYS A 241 31.75 10.00 22.75
CA LYS A 241 32.60 8.97 23.37
C LYS A 241 33.76 8.56 22.48
N PHE A 242 33.52 8.50 21.17
CA PHE A 242 34.55 8.19 20.20
C PHE A 242 35.52 9.37 20.01
N ALA A 243 35.02 10.61 19.99
CA ALA A 243 35.87 11.80 19.95
C ALA A 243 36.85 11.85 21.13
N GLU A 244 36.38 11.59 22.34
CA GLU A 244 37.23 11.49 23.54
C GLU A 244 38.27 10.39 23.40
N HIS A 245 37.86 9.20 22.93
CA HIS A 245 38.77 8.07 22.71
C HIS A 245 39.86 8.42 21.70
N LEU A 246 39.49 9.05 20.57
CA LEU A 246 40.40 9.46 19.51
C LEU A 246 41.43 10.50 19.99
N LEU A 247 41.03 11.44 20.84
CA LEU A 247 41.91 12.46 21.43
C LEU A 247 42.84 11.89 22.51
N SER A 248 42.37 10.91 23.28
CA SER A 248 43.10 10.37 24.44
C SER A 248 44.26 9.44 24.08
N ASP A 249 44.19 8.73 22.93
CA ASP A 249 45.05 7.55 22.67
C ASP A 249 45.82 7.65 21.32
N SER A 250 46.56 8.75 21.13
CA SER A 250 47.29 9.07 19.88
C SER A 250 48.36 8.04 19.43
N LYS A 251 48.73 7.07 20.28
CA LYS A 251 49.76 6.05 19.97
C LYS A 251 49.19 4.67 19.57
N LYS A 252 47.88 4.48 19.58
CA LYS A 252 47.20 3.20 19.27
C LYS A 252 46.11 3.31 18.19
N GLN A 253 46.26 4.24 17.25
CA GLN A 253 45.30 4.46 16.15
C GLN A 253 45.29 3.33 15.10
N ASN A 254 46.12 2.28 15.27
CA ASN A 254 46.20 1.11 14.41
C ASN A 254 46.11 -0.17 15.27
N GLY A 255 45.07 -0.99 15.05
CA GLY A 255 44.89 -2.28 15.72
C GLY A 255 43.42 -2.72 15.80
N SER A 256 43.19 -4.01 16.07
CA SER A 256 41.85 -4.61 16.15
C SER A 256 40.95 -3.96 17.19
N ASP A 257 41.53 -3.49 18.31
CA ASP A 257 40.78 -2.85 19.39
C ASP A 257 40.24 -1.47 18.96
N PHE A 258 41.04 -0.73 18.19
CA PHE A 258 40.62 0.56 17.63
C PHE A 258 39.56 0.37 16.55
N ASP A 259 39.71 -0.59 15.64
CA ASP A 259 38.68 -0.93 14.64
C ASP A 259 37.35 -1.32 15.31
N THR A 260 37.44 -2.03 16.45
CA THR A 260 36.26 -2.38 17.26
C THR A 260 35.63 -1.14 17.90
N ALA A 261 36.43 -0.20 18.41
CA ALA A 261 35.93 1.07 18.95
C ALA A 261 35.23 1.92 17.88
N VAL A 262 35.81 2.01 16.67
CA VAL A 262 35.21 2.68 15.50
C VAL A 262 33.88 2.01 15.13
N SER A 263 33.88 0.69 14.99
CA SER A 263 32.66 -0.07 14.66
C SER A 263 31.54 0.13 15.69
N ASN A 264 31.89 0.15 16.98
CA ASN A 264 30.95 0.43 18.06
C ASN A 264 30.41 1.87 18.04
N ALA A 265 31.23 2.85 17.67
CA ALA A 265 30.80 4.23 17.51
C ALA A 265 29.81 4.39 16.36
N ILE A 266 30.14 3.80 15.19
CA ILE A 266 29.24 3.77 14.03
C ILE A 266 27.92 3.10 14.40
N ARG A 267 27.96 1.96 15.11
CA ARG A 267 26.74 1.27 15.58
C ARG A 267 25.89 2.19 16.45
N ARG A 268 26.46 2.81 17.49
CA ARG A 268 25.70 3.73 18.38
C ARG A 268 25.04 4.86 17.60
N ALA A 269 25.79 5.51 16.72
CA ALA A 269 25.28 6.62 15.91
C ALA A 269 24.22 6.16 14.87
N THR A 270 24.37 4.95 14.32
CA THR A 270 23.38 4.33 13.41
C THR A 270 22.07 4.02 14.14
N LEU A 271 22.16 3.44 15.34
CA LEU A 271 20.99 3.16 16.17
C LEU A 271 20.28 4.44 16.63
N ALA A 272 21.03 5.50 16.90
CA ALA A 272 20.51 6.84 17.18
C ALA A 272 19.98 7.57 15.92
N ARG A 273 20.23 7.03 14.73
CA ARG A 273 19.90 7.60 13.41
C ARG A 273 20.52 8.98 13.16
N THR A 274 21.63 9.28 13.84
CA THR A 274 22.43 10.48 13.57
C THR A 274 23.41 10.24 12.44
N VAL A 275 23.86 9.00 12.26
CA VAL A 275 24.75 8.56 11.19
C VAL A 275 24.11 7.47 10.34
N VAL A 276 24.42 7.49 9.05
CA VAL A 276 24.08 6.44 8.10
C VAL A 276 25.35 5.92 7.42
N PRO A 277 25.76 4.68 7.70
CA PRO A 277 26.88 4.05 7.01
C PRO A 277 26.58 3.82 5.53
N VAL A 278 27.52 4.22 4.65
CA VAL A 278 27.40 4.08 3.20
C VAL A 278 28.54 3.23 2.68
N ALA A 279 28.20 2.12 2.02
CA ALA A 279 29.15 1.32 1.24
C ALA A 279 28.88 1.44 -0.27
N CYS A 280 29.78 0.92 -1.10
CA CYS A 280 29.64 0.91 -2.55
C CYS A 280 30.17 -0.38 -3.18
N GLY A 281 29.71 -0.68 -4.40
CA GLY A 281 30.22 -1.80 -5.17
C GLY A 281 29.47 -2.02 -6.49
N THR A 282 29.61 -3.22 -7.04
CA THR A 282 28.92 -3.66 -8.26
C THR A 282 28.37 -5.07 -8.08
N ALA A 283 27.06 -5.15 -7.83
CA ALA A 283 26.38 -6.43 -7.67
C ALA A 283 26.31 -7.25 -8.97
N LEU A 284 26.50 -6.62 -10.14
CA LEU A 284 26.45 -7.32 -11.43
C LEU A 284 27.78 -7.98 -11.78
N ARG A 285 28.90 -7.27 -11.58
CA ARG A 285 30.21 -7.70 -12.07
C ARG A 285 31.04 -8.48 -11.05
N CYS A 286 30.84 -8.24 -9.76
CA CYS A 286 31.62 -8.86 -8.69
C CYS A 286 30.78 -9.01 -7.42
N ALA A 287 30.24 -10.21 -7.18
CA ALA A 287 29.42 -10.49 -6.01
C ALA A 287 30.16 -10.16 -4.69
N GLY A 288 31.47 -10.47 -4.62
CA GLY A 288 32.30 -10.19 -3.43
C GLY A 288 32.33 -8.71 -3.03
N SER A 289 32.10 -7.78 -3.97
CA SER A 289 32.03 -6.33 -3.67
C SER A 289 30.79 -5.93 -2.86
N VAL A 290 29.80 -6.82 -2.76
CA VAL A 290 28.59 -6.64 -1.94
C VAL A 290 28.79 -7.14 -0.50
N GLU A 291 29.86 -7.91 -0.20
CA GLU A 291 30.14 -8.42 1.15
C GLU A 291 30.11 -7.35 2.27
N PRO A 292 30.64 -6.12 2.07
CA PRO A 292 30.58 -5.06 3.08
C PRO A 292 29.14 -4.78 3.56
N LEU A 293 28.14 -4.96 2.69
CA LEU A 293 26.74 -4.80 3.05
C LEU A 293 26.28 -5.83 4.09
N LEU A 294 26.65 -7.10 3.94
CA LEU A 294 26.35 -8.15 4.95
C LEU A 294 27.02 -7.84 6.29
N ASN A 295 28.26 -7.33 6.24
CA ASN A 295 28.99 -6.94 7.43
C ASN A 295 28.34 -5.73 8.13
N MET A 296 27.91 -4.72 7.38
CA MET A 296 27.16 -3.58 7.93
C MET A 296 25.84 -4.00 8.59
N VAL A 297 25.11 -4.95 7.99
CA VAL A 297 23.84 -5.45 8.56
C VAL A 297 24.06 -6.05 9.95
N ILE A 298 25.06 -6.92 10.12
CA ILE A 298 25.29 -7.55 11.43
C ILE A 298 25.90 -6.59 12.44
N ASN A 299 26.78 -5.68 12.00
CA ASN A 299 27.55 -4.81 12.89
C ASN A 299 26.76 -3.55 13.30
N TYR A 300 25.96 -2.96 12.41
CA TYR A 300 25.38 -1.63 12.62
C TYR A 300 23.86 -1.62 12.81
N LEU A 301 23.13 -2.59 12.26
CA LEU A 301 21.68 -2.66 12.45
C LEU A 301 21.29 -3.35 13.77
N PRO A 302 20.11 -3.03 14.34
CA PRO A 302 19.70 -3.54 15.64
C PRO A 302 19.27 -5.00 15.62
N ALA A 303 19.40 -5.64 16.77
CA ALA A 303 18.68 -6.86 17.12
C ALA A 303 17.22 -6.54 17.50
N PRO A 304 16.29 -7.51 17.43
CA PRO A 304 14.88 -7.33 17.76
C PRO A 304 14.61 -6.71 19.13
N ASP A 305 15.39 -7.10 20.13
CA ASP A 305 15.27 -6.72 21.53
C ASP A 305 15.79 -5.31 21.81
N GLU A 306 16.76 -4.83 21.03
CA GLU A 306 17.27 -3.45 21.12
C GLU A 306 16.23 -2.43 20.63
N ARG A 307 15.42 -2.79 19.62
CA ARG A 307 14.43 -1.88 19.02
C ARG A 307 13.05 -1.97 19.68
N ASN A 308 12.61 -3.17 20.04
CA ASN A 308 11.23 -3.43 20.45
C ASN A 308 11.07 -3.48 21.98
N HIS A 309 11.92 -2.76 22.73
CA HIS A 309 12.00 -2.82 24.19
C HIS A 309 10.67 -2.59 24.91
N MET A 310 9.77 -1.79 24.32
CA MET A 310 8.51 -1.41 24.97
C MET A 310 7.52 -2.56 24.91
N VAL A 311 7.49 -3.30 23.80
CA VAL A 311 6.70 -4.52 23.67
C VAL A 311 7.18 -5.55 24.68
N SER A 312 8.50 -5.71 24.85
CA SER A 312 9.08 -6.58 25.89
C SER A 312 8.69 -6.15 27.32
N LYS A 313 8.60 -4.85 27.61
CA LYS A 313 8.14 -4.35 28.92
C LYS A 313 6.65 -4.63 29.18
N VAL A 314 5.82 -4.51 28.15
CA VAL A 314 4.36 -4.68 28.25
C VAL A 314 3.97 -6.16 28.35
N PHE A 315 4.47 -6.99 27.44
CA PHE A 315 4.09 -8.41 27.35
C PHE A 315 5.03 -9.33 28.15
N GLY A 316 6.27 -8.92 28.43
CA GLY A 316 7.24 -9.76 29.13
C GLY A 316 7.58 -11.00 28.30
N GLN A 317 7.19 -12.17 28.80
CA GLN A 317 7.38 -13.47 28.14
C GLN A 317 6.10 -13.98 27.46
N ASP A 318 4.96 -13.30 27.65
CA ASP A 318 3.71 -13.67 26.99
C ASP A 318 3.84 -13.46 25.48
N LEU A 319 3.12 -14.25 24.68
CA LEU A 319 3.14 -14.12 23.23
C LEU A 319 2.58 -12.76 22.79
N SER A 320 3.35 -12.06 21.95
CA SER A 320 2.86 -10.94 21.13
C SER A 320 3.38 -11.06 19.70
N ALA A 321 2.48 -11.13 18.73
CA ALA A 321 2.84 -11.15 17.31
C ALA A 321 1.89 -10.27 16.50
N ILE A 322 2.36 -9.77 15.35
CA ILE A 322 1.52 -9.07 14.37
C ILE A 322 1.47 -9.89 13.08
N VAL A 323 0.28 -9.98 12.49
CA VAL A 323 0.11 -10.50 11.13
C VAL A 323 0.37 -9.35 10.17
N PHE A 324 1.51 -9.37 9.50
CA PHE A 324 1.76 -8.40 8.44
C PHE A 324 1.37 -9.00 7.10
N LYS A 325 1.66 -10.28 6.88
CA LYS A 325 1.43 -11.16 5.72
C LYS A 325 0.06 -11.85 5.61
N VAL A 326 -0.75 -11.73 4.57
CA VAL A 326 -1.77 -12.74 4.26
C VAL A 326 -1.64 -13.09 2.78
N GLY A 327 -1.53 -14.39 2.51
CA GLY A 327 -1.54 -14.98 1.18
C GLY A 327 -2.41 -16.22 1.16
N HIS A 328 -2.72 -16.74 -0.03
CA HIS A 328 -3.50 -17.94 -0.20
C HIS A 328 -2.75 -18.98 -1.04
N GLU A 329 -2.77 -20.24 -0.60
CA GLU A 329 -2.21 -21.36 -1.35
C GLU A 329 -3.26 -22.47 -1.52
N LYS A 330 -3.42 -22.98 -2.75
CA LYS A 330 -4.46 -23.98 -3.11
C LYS A 330 -4.54 -25.20 -2.18
N ARG A 331 -3.42 -25.63 -1.61
CA ARG A 331 -3.36 -26.83 -0.75
C ARG A 331 -3.50 -26.52 0.74
N ARG A 332 -2.99 -25.38 1.19
CA ARG A 332 -2.87 -25.03 2.62
C ARG A 332 -3.91 -23.99 3.07
N GLY A 333 -4.63 -23.39 2.12
CA GLY A 333 -5.57 -22.30 2.37
C GLY A 333 -4.84 -21.00 2.71
N GLN A 334 -5.35 -20.28 3.70
CA GLN A 334 -4.80 -19.00 4.13
C GLN A 334 -3.44 -19.18 4.83
N LEU A 335 -2.44 -18.51 4.31
CA LEU A 335 -1.10 -18.36 4.86
C LEU A 335 -1.00 -16.99 5.54
N SER A 336 -0.75 -16.96 6.85
CA SER A 336 -0.58 -15.72 7.60
C SER A 336 0.88 -15.54 7.99
N PHE A 337 1.59 -14.57 7.41
CA PHE A 337 2.96 -14.27 7.80
C PHE A 337 2.95 -13.34 8.99
N ILE A 338 3.71 -13.73 9.99
CA ILE A 338 3.72 -13.10 11.30
C ILE A 338 5.12 -12.65 11.68
N ARG A 339 5.16 -11.60 12.49
CA ARG A 339 6.35 -11.17 13.21
C ARG A 339 6.10 -11.42 14.70
N VAL A 340 6.89 -12.28 15.33
CA VAL A 340 6.82 -12.56 16.78
C VAL A 340 7.75 -11.59 17.50
N TYR A 341 7.21 -10.75 18.38
CA TYR A 341 7.99 -9.80 19.18
C TYR A 341 8.37 -10.36 20.56
N THR A 342 7.45 -11.06 21.22
CA THR A 342 7.67 -11.67 22.54
C THR A 342 7.00 -13.04 22.60
N GLY A 343 7.47 -13.90 23.50
CA GLY A 343 6.99 -15.28 23.65
C GLY A 343 7.31 -16.18 22.46
N GLU A 344 6.50 -17.22 22.28
CA GLU A 344 6.65 -18.21 21.22
C GLU A 344 5.30 -18.80 20.77
N ILE A 345 5.25 -19.31 19.55
CA ILE A 345 4.09 -20.03 18.98
C ILE A 345 4.51 -21.45 18.65
N ALA A 346 3.96 -22.41 19.36
CA ALA A 346 4.18 -23.83 19.10
C ALA A 346 3.22 -24.36 18.01
N ASN A 347 3.67 -25.41 17.31
CA ASN A 347 2.84 -26.15 16.37
C ASN A 347 1.64 -26.78 17.11
N GLY A 348 0.44 -26.62 16.55
CA GLY A 348 -0.82 -27.06 17.16
C GLY A 348 -1.36 -26.13 18.25
N ALA A 349 -0.69 -25.02 18.54
CA ALA A 349 -1.13 -24.06 19.56
C ALA A 349 -2.45 -23.37 19.18
N SER A 350 -3.02 -22.70 20.19
CA SER A 350 -4.12 -21.75 20.01
C SER A 350 -3.63 -20.35 20.35
N VAL A 351 -4.08 -19.35 19.61
CA VAL A 351 -3.75 -17.94 19.82
C VAL A 351 -5.01 -17.11 19.86
N TYR A 352 -4.97 -15.99 20.56
CA TYR A 352 -6.07 -15.05 20.66
C TYR A 352 -5.84 -13.86 19.73
N ASN A 353 -6.76 -13.62 18.80
CA ASN A 353 -6.76 -12.44 17.95
C ASN A 353 -7.39 -11.27 18.72
N ALA A 354 -6.57 -10.33 19.17
CA ALA A 354 -6.99 -9.22 20.01
C ALA A 354 -7.87 -8.20 19.26
N ASN A 355 -7.67 -8.03 17.96
CA ASN A 355 -8.48 -7.12 17.13
C ASN A 355 -9.91 -7.62 16.96
N ARG A 356 -10.09 -8.95 16.92
CA ARG A 356 -11.38 -9.59 16.61
C ARG A 356 -12.08 -10.19 17.83
N GLY A 357 -11.36 -10.34 18.94
CA GLY A 357 -11.88 -11.00 20.13
C GLY A 357 -12.11 -12.50 19.95
N THR A 358 -11.36 -13.16 19.06
CA THR A 358 -11.57 -14.57 18.69
C THR A 358 -10.38 -15.44 19.06
N LEU A 359 -10.67 -16.67 19.49
CA LEU A 359 -9.65 -17.71 19.68
C LEU A 359 -9.50 -18.52 18.39
N GLU A 360 -8.28 -18.53 17.86
CA GLU A 360 -7.89 -19.31 16.68
C GLU A 360 -7.07 -20.52 17.14
N SER A 361 -7.40 -21.74 16.68
CA SER A 361 -6.83 -22.99 17.21
C SER A 361 -6.30 -23.90 16.10
N ARG A 362 -5.47 -24.89 16.47
CA ARG A 362 -4.89 -25.90 15.56
C ARG A 362 -3.97 -25.29 14.50
N ILE A 363 -3.17 -24.32 14.91
CA ILE A 363 -2.29 -23.58 14.01
C ILE A 363 -1.12 -24.46 13.62
N SER A 364 -0.74 -24.47 12.34
CA SER A 364 0.52 -25.09 11.91
C SER A 364 1.56 -24.02 11.61
N THR A 365 2.80 -24.27 12.04
CA THR A 365 3.91 -23.31 12.07
C THR A 365 4.98 -23.64 11.02
N PHE A 366 5.39 -22.63 10.25
CA PHE A 366 6.41 -22.72 9.22
C PHE A 366 7.38 -21.53 9.27
N ILE A 367 8.57 -21.71 8.72
CA ILE A 367 9.51 -20.62 8.44
C ILE A 367 9.76 -20.58 6.92
N PRO A 368 9.74 -19.38 6.30
CA PRO A 368 10.03 -19.26 4.89
C PRO A 368 11.53 -19.43 4.65
N LYS A 369 11.89 -20.36 3.76
CA LYS A 369 13.28 -20.59 3.35
C LYS A 369 13.31 -20.63 1.83
N SER A 370 13.80 -19.54 1.22
CA SER A 370 13.72 -19.34 -0.23
C SER A 370 12.26 -19.40 -0.69
N ASP A 371 11.90 -20.41 -1.46
CA ASP A 371 10.61 -20.70 -2.08
C ASP A 371 9.79 -21.75 -1.31
N ILE A 372 10.35 -22.33 -0.24
CA ILE A 372 9.74 -23.46 0.48
C ILE A 372 9.36 -23.04 1.91
N LEU A 373 8.16 -23.43 2.33
CA LEU A 373 7.72 -23.35 3.73
C LEU A 373 8.21 -24.57 4.51
N GLN A 374 9.28 -24.39 5.29
CA GLN A 374 9.82 -25.44 6.14
C GLN A 374 8.97 -25.56 7.43
N PRO A 375 8.40 -26.73 7.75
CA PRO A 375 7.66 -26.93 9.00
C PRO A 375 8.59 -26.83 10.20
N VAL A 376 8.11 -26.20 11.27
CA VAL A 376 8.86 -26.01 12.51
C VAL A 376 7.97 -26.28 13.72
N ASP A 377 8.56 -26.77 14.81
CA ASP A 377 7.80 -27.07 16.03
C ASP A 377 7.44 -25.81 16.81
N VAL A 378 8.28 -24.76 16.76
CA VAL A 378 8.09 -23.51 17.50
C VAL A 378 8.65 -22.32 16.69
N ILE A 379 7.96 -21.19 16.74
CA ILE A 379 8.41 -19.89 16.24
C ILE A 379 8.62 -18.95 17.43
N ARG A 380 9.85 -18.51 17.66
CA ARG A 380 10.23 -17.69 18.82
C ARG A 380 10.29 -16.20 18.52
N ALA A 381 10.25 -15.40 19.58
CA ALA A 381 10.51 -13.96 19.55
C ALA A 381 11.71 -13.58 18.66
N GLY A 382 11.57 -12.47 17.94
CA GLY A 382 12.60 -11.97 17.04
C GLY A 382 12.62 -12.64 15.66
N ASN A 383 11.75 -13.61 15.37
CA ASN A 383 11.66 -14.27 14.07
C ASN A 383 10.42 -13.86 13.26
N ILE A 384 10.50 -14.12 11.96
CA ILE A 384 9.38 -14.10 11.02
C ILE A 384 8.95 -15.54 10.76
N GLY A 385 7.63 -15.76 10.76
CA GLY A 385 7.03 -17.07 10.64
C GLY A 385 5.81 -17.06 9.73
N VAL A 386 5.35 -18.24 9.33
CA VAL A 386 4.09 -18.42 8.59
C VAL A 386 3.19 -19.37 9.36
N LEU A 387 1.96 -18.94 9.59
CA LEU A 387 0.91 -19.71 10.24
C LEU A 387 -0.14 -20.14 9.22
N THR A 388 -0.66 -21.35 9.39
CA THR A 388 -1.86 -21.82 8.68
C THR A 388 -2.93 -22.27 9.67
N GLY A 389 -4.20 -22.22 9.27
CA GLY A 389 -5.34 -22.61 10.11
C GLY A 389 -6.07 -21.45 10.79
N LEU A 390 -5.58 -20.21 10.62
CA LEU A 390 -6.32 -19.00 11.02
C LEU A 390 -7.48 -18.77 10.03
N GLN A 391 -8.68 -18.50 10.55
CA GLN A 391 -9.88 -18.35 9.72
C GLN A 391 -10.34 -16.90 9.56
N SER A 392 -10.26 -16.13 10.65
CA SER A 392 -10.78 -14.77 10.69
C SER A 392 -9.69 -13.71 10.58
N THR A 393 -8.45 -14.05 10.93
CA THR A 393 -7.32 -13.12 10.99
C THR A 393 -7.00 -12.48 9.64
N VAL A 394 -6.71 -11.17 9.65
CA VAL A 394 -6.28 -10.41 8.47
C VAL A 394 -4.97 -9.67 8.71
N THR A 395 -4.42 -9.08 7.65
CA THR A 395 -3.26 -8.17 7.73
C THR A 395 -3.54 -7.03 8.70
N GLY A 396 -2.62 -6.81 9.65
CA GLY A 396 -2.71 -5.80 10.71
C GLY A 396 -3.16 -6.34 12.07
N ASP A 397 -3.68 -7.57 12.14
CA ASP A 397 -4.18 -8.14 13.39
C ASP A 397 -3.04 -8.52 14.37
N THR A 398 -3.30 -8.34 15.66
CA THR A 398 -2.41 -8.68 16.77
C THR A 398 -2.81 -10.04 17.36
N LEU A 399 -1.85 -10.97 17.42
CA LEU A 399 -2.00 -12.30 18.00
C LEU A 399 -1.32 -12.37 19.36
N LEU A 400 -2.07 -12.81 20.38
CA LEU A 400 -1.63 -12.93 21.77
C LEU A 400 -1.81 -14.36 22.30
N ALA A 401 -1.21 -14.66 23.45
CA ALA A 401 -1.33 -15.99 24.08
C ALA A 401 -2.79 -16.32 24.50
N SER A 402 -3.50 -15.35 25.07
CA SER A 402 -4.88 -15.51 25.56
C SER A 402 -5.53 -14.16 25.82
N GLU A 403 -6.85 -14.15 26.06
CA GLU A 403 -7.57 -12.97 26.53
C GLU A 403 -7.03 -12.45 27.88
N ASN A 404 -6.62 -13.34 28.79
CA ASN A 404 -6.01 -12.94 30.07
C ASN A 404 -4.65 -12.26 29.88
N ALA A 405 -3.84 -12.75 28.94
CA ALA A 405 -2.58 -12.11 28.59
C ALA A 405 -2.82 -10.69 28.04
N ALA A 406 -3.87 -10.50 27.23
CA ALA A 406 -4.29 -9.19 26.75
C ALA A 406 -4.66 -8.24 27.91
N LYS A 407 -5.47 -8.69 28.87
CA LYS A 407 -5.85 -7.91 30.07
C LYS A 407 -4.63 -7.49 30.90
N ASN A 408 -3.73 -8.44 31.17
CA ASN A 408 -2.52 -8.19 31.94
C ASN A 408 -1.58 -7.20 31.25
N ALA A 409 -1.40 -7.36 29.94
CA ALA A 409 -0.60 -6.45 29.13
C ALA A 409 -1.21 -5.03 29.12
N SER A 410 -2.55 -4.91 29.00
CA SER A 410 -3.25 -3.62 29.06
C SER A 410 -3.03 -2.91 30.39
N ALA A 411 -3.14 -3.63 31.51
CA ALA A 411 -2.88 -3.06 32.84
C ALA A 411 -1.42 -2.59 32.98
N LYS A 412 -0.45 -3.43 32.59
CA LYS A 412 0.98 -3.08 32.61
C LYS A 412 1.30 -1.86 31.76
N ARG A 413 0.76 -1.78 30.53
CA ARG A 413 0.97 -0.63 29.65
C ARG A 413 0.44 0.65 30.28
N HIS A 414 -0.76 0.61 30.85
CA HIS A 414 -1.35 1.76 31.51
C HIS A 414 -0.48 2.27 32.68
N GLU A 415 0.06 1.37 33.51
CA GLU A 415 0.99 1.73 34.58
C GLU A 415 2.28 2.36 34.05
N ILE A 416 2.86 1.82 32.97
CA ILE A 416 4.07 2.37 32.34
C ILE A 416 3.82 3.79 31.84
N VAL A 417 2.73 4.02 31.10
CA VAL A 417 2.38 5.33 30.52
C VAL A 417 2.10 6.35 31.64
N LYS A 418 1.37 5.96 32.69
CA LYS A 418 1.11 6.82 33.85
C LYS A 418 2.40 7.25 34.54
N ASN A 419 3.29 6.30 34.83
CA ASN A 419 4.58 6.57 35.45
C ASN A 419 5.53 7.42 34.58
N GLN A 420 5.38 7.37 33.25
CA GLN A 420 6.11 8.22 32.31
C GLN A 420 5.60 9.66 32.30
N LYS A 421 4.28 9.89 32.42
CA LYS A 421 3.71 11.26 32.53
C LYS A 421 4.16 11.98 33.81
N ASP A 422 4.38 11.24 34.91
CA ASP A 422 4.81 11.79 36.21
C ASP A 422 6.31 12.14 36.28
N LYS A 423 7.13 11.58 35.39
CA LYS A 423 8.55 11.93 35.26
C LYS A 423 8.74 12.80 34.02
N LYS A 424 8.89 14.12 34.19
CA LYS A 424 9.47 14.99 33.14
C LYS A 424 10.86 14.45 32.80
N LEU A 425 10.98 13.58 31.81
CA LEU A 425 12.22 12.87 31.52
C LEU A 425 12.54 12.88 30.03
N ASP A 426 13.85 12.93 29.78
CA ASP A 426 14.56 13.12 28.52
C ASP A 426 13.92 12.44 27.31
N THR A 427 13.63 13.26 26.31
CA THR A 427 13.17 12.86 24.98
C THR A 427 14.24 12.12 24.16
N HIS A 428 15.47 11.98 24.66
CA HIS A 428 16.57 11.28 23.98
C HIS A 428 16.37 9.75 23.83
N HIS A 429 15.38 9.15 24.49
CA HIS A 429 15.00 7.74 24.28
C HIS A 429 13.69 7.56 23.47
N MET A 430 13.16 8.62 22.85
CA MET A 430 12.00 8.56 21.94
C MET A 430 12.29 7.87 20.60
N HIS A 431 13.40 7.13 20.47
CA HIS A 431 13.73 6.34 19.29
C HIS A 431 12.99 4.98 19.24
N ALA A 432 12.18 4.65 20.25
CA ALA A 432 11.30 3.50 20.19
C ALA A 432 10.27 3.69 19.07
N HIS A 433 10.32 2.82 18.07
CA HIS A 433 9.21 2.61 17.15
C HIS A 433 7.94 2.36 17.99
N ASP A 434 6.97 3.30 17.96
CA ASP A 434 5.71 3.10 18.68
C ASP A 434 4.97 1.94 18.02
N LEU A 435 5.17 0.77 18.61
CA LEU A 435 4.63 -0.47 18.09
C LEU A 435 3.14 -0.60 18.40
N PHE A 436 2.58 0.31 19.18
CA PHE A 436 1.18 0.26 19.57
C PHE A 436 0.33 1.28 18.81
N SER A 437 -0.96 0.99 18.65
CA SER A 437 -1.89 1.93 18.00
C SER A 437 -2.05 3.23 18.81
N LEU A 438 -1.98 4.37 18.11
CA LEU A 438 -2.22 5.73 18.67
C LEU A 438 -3.70 6.01 18.93
N GLN A 439 -4.61 5.20 18.37
CA GLN A 439 -6.04 5.34 18.55
C GLN A 439 -6.46 4.66 19.84
N ILE A 440 -6.72 5.47 20.87
CA ILE A 440 -7.78 5.41 21.90
C ILE A 440 -7.41 6.53 22.87
N ASP A 441 -8.34 7.45 23.14
CA ASP A 441 -8.20 8.41 24.23
C ASP A 441 -7.63 7.67 25.45
N ASP A 442 -6.57 8.18 26.06
CA ASP A 442 -5.76 7.54 27.14
C ASP A 442 -6.56 7.08 28.40
N GLU A 443 -7.89 7.13 28.37
CA GLU A 443 -8.78 6.51 29.34
C GLU A 443 -8.79 4.98 29.17
N TYR A 444 -8.13 4.33 30.12
CA TYR A 444 -8.25 2.88 30.30
C TYR A 444 -9.69 2.53 30.66
N ASP A 445 -10.43 1.94 29.72
CA ASP A 445 -11.72 1.28 29.98
C ASP A 445 -11.50 -0.21 30.27
N PRO A 446 -11.75 -0.69 31.51
CA PRO A 446 -11.67 -2.11 31.85
C PRO A 446 -12.64 -3.00 31.04
N SER A 447 -13.66 -2.41 30.42
CA SER A 447 -14.63 -3.10 29.57
C SER A 447 -14.11 -3.40 28.16
N GLU A 448 -13.09 -2.65 27.69
CA GLU A 448 -12.50 -2.79 26.35
C GLU A 448 -11.19 -3.59 26.38
N VAL A 449 -11.32 -4.90 26.64
CA VAL A 449 -10.18 -5.82 26.75
C VAL A 449 -9.30 -5.81 25.50
N GLY A 450 -8.00 -5.54 25.68
CA GLY A 450 -6.98 -5.77 24.66
C GLY A 450 -6.80 -4.64 23.64
N LYS A 451 -7.71 -3.67 23.58
CA LYS A 451 -7.61 -2.56 22.61
C LYS A 451 -6.40 -1.65 22.85
N SER A 452 -6.05 -1.44 24.12
CA SER A 452 -4.85 -0.66 24.49
C SER A 452 -3.54 -1.40 24.29
N VAL A 453 -3.53 -2.64 23.79
CA VAL A 453 -2.29 -3.39 23.50
C VAL A 453 -2.24 -3.90 22.07
N LEU A 454 -3.13 -3.40 21.21
CA LEU A 454 -3.06 -3.65 19.79
C LEU A 454 -1.76 -3.06 19.27
N LEU A 455 -0.99 -3.90 18.59
CA LEU A 455 0.14 -3.43 17.83
C LEU A 455 -0.40 -2.58 16.68
N ALA A 456 0.17 -1.40 16.42
CA ALA A 456 -0.32 -0.56 15.33
C ALA A 456 -0.17 -1.35 14.02
N GLY A 457 -1.30 -1.62 13.41
CA GLY A 457 -1.41 -2.24 12.09
C GLY A 457 -0.91 -1.28 11.01
N ILE A 458 -1.34 -1.55 9.79
CA ILE A 458 -0.98 -0.73 8.63
C ILE A 458 -2.21 0.10 8.28
N GLU A 459 -2.02 1.41 8.14
CA GLU A 459 -3.07 2.29 7.62
C GLU A 459 -3.20 2.04 6.12
N THR A 460 -4.38 1.60 5.70
CA THR A 460 -4.65 1.34 4.29
C THR A 460 -4.90 2.67 3.58
N PRO A 461 -4.09 3.05 2.57
CA PRO A 461 -4.35 4.25 1.80
C PRO A 461 -5.66 4.13 1.03
N ASP A 462 -6.26 5.26 0.67
CA ASP A 462 -7.46 5.26 -0.15
C ASP A 462 -7.13 4.89 -1.60
N PRO A 463 -7.98 4.08 -2.25
CA PRO A 463 -7.80 3.75 -3.66
C PRO A 463 -7.98 4.98 -4.54
N VAL A 464 -7.13 5.09 -5.56
CA VAL A 464 -7.06 6.24 -6.48
C VAL A 464 -7.33 5.85 -7.93
N TYR A 465 -7.64 4.58 -8.18
CA TYR A 465 -7.99 4.05 -9.48
C TYR A 465 -9.21 3.14 -9.34
N PHE A 466 -10.15 3.27 -10.26
CA PHE A 466 -11.43 2.56 -10.22
C PHE A 466 -11.73 1.97 -11.59
N CYS A 467 -12.15 0.72 -11.63
CA CYS A 467 -12.58 0.04 -12.85
C CYS A 467 -13.78 -0.87 -12.60
N SER A 468 -14.50 -1.18 -13.68
CA SER A 468 -15.50 -2.25 -13.66
C SER A 468 -14.82 -3.59 -13.94
N ALA A 469 -15.32 -4.65 -13.31
CA ALA A 469 -14.89 -6.01 -13.56
C ALA A 469 -16.08 -6.93 -13.83
N GLU A 470 -15.96 -7.76 -14.86
CA GLU A 470 -17.00 -8.68 -15.28
C GLU A 470 -16.43 -10.11 -15.39
N PRO A 471 -17.16 -11.12 -14.87
CA PRO A 471 -16.71 -12.51 -14.96
C PRO A 471 -16.70 -13.00 -16.41
N PRO A 472 -15.86 -13.99 -16.77
CA PRO A 472 -15.79 -14.52 -18.14
C PRO A 472 -17.11 -15.15 -18.62
N SER A 473 -17.94 -15.63 -17.70
CA SER A 473 -19.26 -16.17 -18.00
C SER A 473 -20.15 -16.16 -16.74
N ALA A 474 -21.47 -16.23 -16.92
CA ALA A 474 -22.41 -16.33 -15.79
C ALA A 474 -22.15 -17.56 -14.90
N GLY A 475 -21.67 -18.68 -15.47
CA GLY A 475 -21.33 -19.88 -14.70
C GLY A 475 -20.09 -19.73 -13.81
N ALA A 476 -19.23 -18.75 -14.10
CA ALA A 476 -18.01 -18.48 -13.33
C ALA A 476 -18.21 -17.42 -12.23
N LEU A 477 -19.42 -16.89 -12.04
CA LEU A 477 -19.71 -15.79 -11.12
C LEU A 477 -19.28 -16.13 -9.68
N HIS A 478 -19.65 -17.30 -9.15
CA HIS A 478 -19.30 -17.69 -7.79
C HIS A 478 -17.79 -17.84 -7.58
N SER A 479 -17.06 -18.44 -8.55
CA SER A 479 -15.60 -18.51 -8.50
C SER A 479 -14.94 -17.14 -8.58
N PHE A 480 -15.52 -16.22 -9.35
CA PHE A 480 -15.05 -14.85 -9.50
C PHE A 480 -15.23 -14.04 -8.21
N GLU A 481 -16.41 -14.08 -7.60
CA GLU A 481 -16.68 -13.43 -6.32
C GLU A 481 -15.77 -13.98 -5.21
N LYS A 482 -15.57 -15.30 -5.18
CA LYS A 482 -14.65 -15.94 -4.24
C LYS A 482 -13.21 -15.45 -4.45
N ALA A 483 -12.72 -15.46 -5.69
CA ALA A 483 -11.35 -15.03 -5.99
C ALA A 483 -11.11 -13.56 -5.64
N LEU A 484 -12.06 -12.67 -5.95
CA LEU A 484 -11.98 -11.26 -5.57
C LEU A 484 -11.98 -11.06 -4.06
N LYS A 485 -12.79 -11.82 -3.32
CA LYS A 485 -12.81 -11.78 -1.86
C LYS A 485 -11.48 -12.25 -1.26
N GLU A 486 -10.89 -13.33 -1.80
CA GLU A 486 -9.59 -13.82 -1.36
C GLU A 486 -8.48 -12.79 -1.65
N LEU A 487 -8.47 -12.18 -2.84
CA LEU A 487 -7.51 -11.13 -3.19
C LEU A 487 -7.65 -9.87 -2.33
N ALA A 488 -8.87 -9.43 -2.01
CA ALA A 488 -9.11 -8.27 -1.14
C ALA A 488 -8.69 -8.52 0.33
N VAL A 489 -8.68 -9.78 0.77
CA VAL A 489 -8.15 -10.15 2.10
C VAL A 489 -6.62 -10.14 2.11
N GLU A 490 -5.99 -10.57 1.02
CA GLU A 490 -4.53 -10.53 0.87
C GLU A 490 -3.98 -9.11 0.77
N ASP A 491 -4.68 -8.24 0.01
CA ASP A 491 -4.35 -6.85 -0.21
C ASP A 491 -5.50 -5.92 0.23
N PRO A 492 -5.41 -5.36 1.45
CA PRO A 492 -6.38 -4.40 1.96
C PRO A 492 -6.54 -3.10 1.15
N SER A 493 -5.60 -2.77 0.25
CA SER A 493 -5.74 -1.62 -0.66
C SER A 493 -6.63 -1.92 -1.87
N LEU A 494 -6.94 -3.20 -2.11
CA LEU A 494 -7.90 -3.64 -3.11
C LEU A 494 -9.30 -3.68 -2.50
N ARG A 495 -10.15 -2.71 -2.86
CA ARG A 495 -11.55 -2.70 -2.45
C ARG A 495 -12.43 -3.24 -3.57
N VAL A 496 -13.39 -4.07 -3.20
CA VAL A 496 -14.37 -4.64 -4.14
C VAL A 496 -15.75 -4.29 -3.64
N SER A 497 -16.52 -3.61 -4.47
CA SER A 497 -17.90 -3.23 -4.19
C SER A 497 -18.81 -3.61 -5.36
N THR A 498 -20.10 -3.73 -5.09
CA THR A 498 -21.11 -3.93 -6.14
C THR A 498 -21.99 -2.71 -6.20
N ASP A 499 -22.09 -2.12 -7.39
CA ASP A 499 -22.96 -0.99 -7.65
C ASP A 499 -24.43 -1.48 -7.61
N GLY A 500 -25.21 -0.98 -6.65
CA GLY A 500 -26.60 -1.38 -6.47
C GLY A 500 -27.54 -0.90 -7.58
N GLU A 501 -27.14 0.09 -8.39
CA GLU A 501 -27.97 0.64 -9.47
C GLU A 501 -27.65 -0.02 -10.80
N LEU A 502 -26.37 -0.19 -11.12
CA LEU A 502 -25.91 -0.76 -12.39
C LEU A 502 -25.63 -2.26 -12.32
N GLY A 503 -25.54 -2.84 -11.12
CA GLY A 503 -25.18 -4.26 -10.91
C GLY A 503 -23.74 -4.59 -11.30
N GLN A 504 -22.92 -3.60 -11.61
CA GLN A 504 -21.51 -3.79 -11.96
C GLN A 504 -20.68 -4.09 -10.71
N THR A 505 -19.67 -4.95 -10.84
CA THR A 505 -18.63 -5.10 -9.81
C THR A 505 -17.59 -4.02 -10.03
N VAL A 506 -17.36 -3.21 -9.01
CA VAL A 506 -16.37 -2.14 -8.99
C VAL A 506 -15.14 -2.61 -8.23
N ILE A 507 -13.99 -2.51 -8.87
CA ILE A 507 -12.69 -2.76 -8.26
C ILE A 507 -11.98 -1.41 -8.09
N GLU A 508 -11.53 -1.16 -6.87
CA GLU A 508 -10.81 0.05 -6.48
C GLU A 508 -9.41 -0.35 -6.04
N GLY A 509 -8.39 0.34 -6.55
CA GLY A 509 -6.99 0.05 -6.24
C GLY A 509 -6.09 1.28 -6.28
N MET A 510 -4.80 1.03 -6.08
CA MET A 510 -3.77 2.06 -5.90
C MET A 510 -3.25 2.69 -7.19
N GLY A 511 -3.61 2.14 -8.34
CA GLY A 511 -3.13 2.58 -9.65
C GLY A 511 -3.48 1.58 -10.75
N GLU A 512 -3.20 1.97 -11.99
CA GLU A 512 -3.45 1.13 -13.17
C GLU A 512 -2.61 -0.14 -13.15
N LEU A 513 -1.33 -0.04 -12.77
CA LEU A 513 -0.46 -1.21 -12.66
C LEU A 513 -0.97 -2.17 -11.59
N HIS A 514 -1.42 -1.67 -10.44
CA HIS A 514 -1.99 -2.52 -9.38
C HIS A 514 -3.18 -3.35 -9.93
N ILE A 515 -4.12 -2.72 -10.65
CA ILE A 515 -5.25 -3.45 -11.24
C ILE A 515 -4.80 -4.46 -12.32
N GLU A 516 -3.77 -4.14 -13.10
CA GLU A 516 -3.19 -5.07 -14.07
C GLU A 516 -2.61 -6.32 -13.38
N VAL A 517 -1.91 -6.15 -12.26
CA VAL A 517 -1.45 -7.28 -11.43
C VAL A 517 -2.62 -8.12 -10.95
N VAL A 518 -3.68 -7.49 -10.43
CA VAL A 518 -4.87 -8.20 -9.95
C VAL A 518 -5.51 -9.02 -11.08
N LYS A 519 -5.59 -8.47 -12.29
CA LYS A 519 -6.07 -9.17 -13.48
C LYS A 519 -5.21 -10.38 -13.85
N ASP A 520 -3.89 -10.21 -13.85
CA ASP A 520 -2.94 -11.30 -14.10
C ASP A 520 -3.12 -12.43 -13.06
N ARG A 521 -3.20 -12.07 -11.77
CA ARG A 521 -3.42 -13.03 -10.69
C ARG A 521 -4.74 -13.77 -10.81
N LEU A 522 -5.83 -13.10 -11.16
CA LEU A 522 -7.13 -13.75 -11.43
C LEU A 522 -6.99 -14.80 -12.54
N LYS A 523 -6.23 -14.50 -13.59
CA LYS A 523 -5.99 -15.43 -14.70
C LYS A 523 -5.07 -16.58 -14.29
N ARG A 524 -3.94 -16.31 -13.63
CA ARG A 524 -2.91 -17.29 -13.31
C ARG A 524 -3.29 -18.17 -12.11
N ASP A 525 -3.67 -17.55 -11.01
CA ASP A 525 -3.88 -18.24 -9.74
C ASP A 525 -5.25 -18.95 -9.75
N TYR A 526 -6.27 -18.30 -10.32
CA TYR A 526 -7.66 -18.77 -10.33
C TYR A 526 -8.16 -19.29 -11.69
N GLY A 527 -7.42 -19.11 -12.78
CA GLY A 527 -7.87 -19.53 -14.12
C GLY A 527 -8.98 -18.66 -14.71
N LEU A 528 -9.21 -17.46 -14.15
CA LEU A 528 -10.32 -16.59 -14.52
C LEU A 528 -9.84 -15.47 -15.45
N ASN A 529 -10.22 -15.53 -16.72
CA ASN A 529 -9.95 -14.45 -17.67
C ASN A 529 -11.04 -13.36 -17.55
N VAL A 530 -10.87 -12.47 -16.57
CA VAL A 530 -11.83 -11.41 -16.22
C VAL A 530 -11.71 -10.24 -17.19
N PHE A 531 -12.86 -9.70 -17.61
CA PHE A 531 -12.90 -8.43 -18.34
C PHE A 531 -12.82 -7.27 -17.35
N MET A 532 -11.87 -6.36 -17.54
CA MET A 532 -11.75 -5.13 -16.76
C MET A 532 -11.84 -3.94 -17.69
N GLY A 533 -12.70 -2.97 -17.35
CA GLY A 533 -13.01 -1.83 -18.20
C GLY A 533 -13.24 -0.54 -17.43
N PRO A 534 -13.49 0.57 -18.13
CA PRO A 534 -13.83 1.83 -17.48
C PRO A 534 -15.15 1.69 -16.72
N LEU A 535 -15.26 2.36 -15.57
CA LEU A 535 -16.49 2.46 -14.81
C LEU A 535 -17.66 2.91 -15.68
N GLN A 536 -18.80 2.23 -15.55
CA GLN A 536 -20.05 2.76 -16.06
C GLN A 536 -20.53 3.85 -15.12
N VAL A 537 -20.82 5.02 -15.67
CA VAL A 537 -21.30 6.18 -14.90
C VAL A 537 -22.82 6.12 -14.85
N ALA A 538 -23.38 6.06 -13.65
CA ALA A 538 -24.81 6.12 -13.41
C ALA A 538 -25.33 7.54 -13.61
N TYR A 539 -25.43 7.99 -14.87
CA TYR A 539 -26.09 9.25 -15.21
C TYR A 539 -27.56 9.21 -14.83
N ARG A 540 -28.12 10.38 -14.50
CA ARG A 540 -29.55 10.55 -14.25
C ARG A 540 -30.09 11.73 -15.04
N GLU A 541 -31.40 11.76 -15.19
CA GLU A 541 -32.10 12.87 -15.83
C GLU A 541 -32.94 13.61 -14.79
N VAL A 542 -32.93 14.94 -14.83
CA VAL A 542 -33.74 15.79 -13.95
C VAL A 542 -34.49 16.80 -14.81
N ILE A 543 -35.58 17.34 -14.28
CA ILE A 543 -36.36 18.39 -14.94
C ILE A 543 -36.13 19.74 -14.26
N SER A 544 -36.14 20.82 -15.04
CA SER A 544 -36.05 22.19 -14.50
C SER A 544 -37.42 22.84 -14.37
N ASP A 545 -38.33 22.52 -15.29
CA ASP A 545 -39.60 23.22 -15.45
C ASP A 545 -40.78 22.34 -15.03
N THR A 546 -41.86 22.96 -14.56
CA THR A 546 -43.12 22.27 -14.33
C THR A 546 -43.86 22.10 -15.65
N ALA A 547 -44.34 20.90 -15.95
CA ALA A 547 -45.08 20.64 -17.18
C ALA A 547 -46.27 19.73 -16.96
N THR A 548 -47.34 20.00 -17.70
CA THR A 548 -48.55 19.19 -17.71
C THR A 548 -48.71 18.47 -19.05
N HIS A 549 -49.18 17.24 -19.01
CA HIS A 549 -49.56 16.50 -20.20
C HIS A 549 -50.83 15.71 -19.96
N THR A 550 -51.61 15.54 -21.02
CA THR A 550 -52.80 14.70 -21.05
C THR A 550 -52.60 13.62 -22.08
N ALA A 551 -52.80 12.36 -21.70
CA ALA A 551 -52.76 11.23 -22.60
C ALA A 551 -54.00 10.36 -22.44
N SER A 552 -54.41 9.73 -23.54
CA SER A 552 -55.44 8.70 -23.54
C SER A 552 -54.90 7.38 -24.09
N VAL A 553 -55.42 6.29 -23.51
CA VAL A 553 -55.21 4.91 -23.96
C VAL A 553 -56.57 4.23 -24.01
N GLU A 554 -56.88 3.61 -25.13
CA GLU A 554 -58.09 2.83 -25.36
C GLU A 554 -57.71 1.39 -25.69
N ASP A 555 -58.48 0.45 -25.15
CA ASP A 555 -58.39 -0.97 -25.47
C ASP A 555 -59.77 -1.51 -25.84
N VAL A 556 -59.80 -2.45 -26.78
CA VAL A 556 -61.03 -3.05 -27.32
C VAL A 556 -61.19 -4.44 -26.72
N LEU A 557 -61.99 -4.52 -25.65
CA LEU A 557 -62.37 -5.78 -25.00
C LEU A 557 -63.77 -6.18 -25.47
N GLY A 558 -63.84 -7.08 -26.45
CA GLY A 558 -65.10 -7.45 -27.12
C GLY A 558 -65.65 -6.30 -27.98
N ASP A 559 -66.96 -6.03 -27.92
CA ASP A 559 -67.61 -4.95 -28.69
C ASP A 559 -67.57 -3.57 -28.01
N ARG A 560 -66.93 -3.45 -26.83
CA ARG A 560 -66.91 -2.21 -26.03
C ARG A 560 -65.50 -1.66 -25.88
N LYS A 561 -65.36 -0.37 -26.21
CA LYS A 561 -64.13 0.40 -25.97
C LYS A 561 -64.01 0.74 -24.49
N HIS A 562 -62.92 0.35 -23.86
CA HIS A 562 -62.56 0.75 -22.50
C HIS A 562 -61.37 1.70 -22.60
N GLY A 563 -61.51 2.90 -22.03
CA GLY A 563 -60.51 3.95 -22.19
C GLY A 563 -60.22 4.69 -20.91
N CYS A 564 -58.98 5.14 -20.78
CA CYS A 564 -58.52 5.99 -19.70
C CYS A 564 -57.87 7.23 -20.30
N THR A 565 -58.28 8.41 -19.87
CA THR A 565 -57.59 9.67 -20.13
C THR A 565 -57.09 10.21 -18.81
N LEU A 566 -55.78 10.49 -18.74
CA LEU A 566 -55.11 10.96 -17.54
C LEU A 566 -54.40 12.28 -17.84
N THR A 567 -54.48 13.23 -16.91
CA THR A 567 -53.67 14.45 -16.92
C THR A 567 -52.73 14.43 -15.72
N LEU A 568 -51.42 14.45 -16.01
CA LEU A 568 -50.37 14.50 -15.02
C LEU A 568 -49.60 15.81 -15.13
N GLU A 569 -49.24 16.36 -13.97
CA GLU A 569 -48.24 17.41 -13.80
C GLU A 569 -46.95 16.79 -13.27
N VAL A 570 -45.82 17.19 -13.83
CA VAL A 570 -44.48 16.92 -13.29
C VAL A 570 -43.86 18.21 -12.84
N ALA A 571 -43.21 18.19 -11.68
CA ALA A 571 -42.48 19.32 -11.12
C ALA A 571 -41.15 18.87 -10.49
N PRO A 572 -40.10 19.71 -10.51
CA PRO A 572 -38.85 19.41 -9.83
C PRO A 572 -39.06 19.27 -8.32
N SER A 573 -38.35 18.33 -7.72
CA SER A 573 -38.44 17.96 -6.31
C SER A 573 -37.07 17.80 -5.70
N ARG A 574 -36.93 18.16 -4.42
CA ARG A 574 -35.72 17.89 -3.63
C ARG A 574 -35.60 16.42 -3.21
N SER A 575 -36.69 15.64 -3.31
CA SER A 575 -36.68 14.21 -2.98
C SER A 575 -36.20 13.41 -4.17
N THR A 576 -35.10 12.68 -4.00
CA THR A 576 -34.47 11.89 -5.07
C THR A 576 -35.28 10.64 -5.42
N LYS A 577 -35.92 10.01 -4.44
CA LYS A 577 -36.75 8.82 -4.66
C LYS A 577 -38.20 9.20 -4.90
N PHE A 578 -38.77 8.68 -5.98
CA PHE A 578 -40.21 8.68 -6.20
C PHE A 578 -40.88 7.75 -5.19
N LYS A 579 -41.80 8.28 -4.38
CA LYS A 579 -42.55 7.50 -3.38
C LYS A 579 -43.94 7.14 -3.89
N SER A 580 -44.69 8.16 -4.31
CA SER A 580 -46.04 8.02 -4.85
C SER A 580 -46.45 9.33 -5.54
N VAL A 581 -47.42 9.23 -6.42
CA VAL A 581 -48.07 10.38 -7.05
C VAL A 581 -48.94 11.13 -6.03
N ALA A 582 -48.89 12.46 -6.04
CA ALA A 582 -49.82 13.30 -5.31
C ALA A 582 -51.15 13.45 -6.08
N VAL A 583 -52.27 13.57 -5.38
CA VAL A 583 -53.58 13.71 -6.04
C VAL A 583 -54.13 15.11 -5.77
N LYS A 584 -54.29 15.92 -6.82
CA LYS A 584 -54.91 17.25 -6.79
C LYS A 584 -55.89 17.36 -7.96
N LEU A 585 -57.06 16.77 -7.81
CA LEU A 585 -58.07 16.73 -8.87
C LEU A 585 -58.65 18.13 -9.12
N ASP A 586 -58.66 18.55 -10.39
CA ASP A 586 -59.28 19.79 -10.84
C ASP A 586 -60.77 19.61 -11.17
N GLU A 587 -61.44 20.71 -11.53
CA GLU A 587 -62.87 20.71 -11.92
C GLU A 587 -63.16 19.87 -13.18
N HIS A 588 -62.13 19.49 -13.94
CA HIS A 588 -62.23 18.68 -15.14
C HIS A 588 -62.10 17.17 -14.87
N SER A 589 -61.90 16.75 -13.62
CA SER A 589 -61.92 15.34 -13.24
C SER A 589 -63.34 14.76 -13.27
N ALA A 590 -63.55 13.67 -14.01
CA ALA A 590 -64.84 12.97 -14.06
C ALA A 590 -65.14 12.15 -12.79
N VAL A 591 -64.15 12.01 -11.89
CA VAL A 591 -64.26 11.25 -10.63
C VAL A 591 -63.95 12.14 -9.43
N PRO A 592 -64.73 12.06 -8.33
CA PRO A 592 -64.52 12.86 -7.13
C PRO A 592 -63.35 12.37 -6.26
N TYR A 593 -62.94 11.11 -6.41
CA TYR A 593 -61.76 10.51 -5.76
C TYR A 593 -61.22 9.36 -6.62
N ILE A 594 -59.92 9.07 -6.48
CA ILE A 594 -59.26 7.94 -7.16
C ILE A 594 -59.35 6.70 -6.27
N ARG A 595 -59.83 5.57 -6.81
CA ARG A 595 -59.86 4.29 -6.09
C ARG A 595 -58.43 3.80 -5.80
N ALA A 596 -58.23 3.13 -4.66
CA ALA A 596 -56.91 2.65 -4.25
C ALA A 596 -56.23 1.75 -5.30
N GLU A 597 -56.99 0.87 -5.96
CA GLU A 597 -56.49 0.00 -7.03
C GLU A 597 -55.99 0.79 -8.25
N TRP A 598 -56.68 1.87 -8.61
CA TRP A 598 -56.30 2.73 -9.73
C TRP A 598 -55.11 3.60 -9.37
N LEU A 599 -55.05 4.11 -8.13
CA LEU A 599 -53.90 4.84 -7.63
C LEU A 599 -52.64 3.95 -7.60
N LYS A 600 -52.77 2.68 -7.21
CA LYS A 600 -51.69 1.69 -7.29
C LYS A 600 -51.20 1.52 -8.74
N ALA A 601 -52.11 1.35 -9.69
CA ALA A 601 -51.76 1.22 -11.11
C ALA A 601 -51.10 2.49 -11.69
N ILE A 602 -51.57 3.68 -11.29
CA ILE A 602 -50.96 4.96 -11.68
C ILE A 602 -49.53 5.05 -11.10
N ASN A 603 -49.35 4.71 -9.82
CA ASN A 603 -48.03 4.70 -9.18
C ASN A 603 -47.06 3.74 -9.89
N GLU A 604 -47.50 2.53 -10.22
CA GLU A 604 -46.68 1.55 -10.95
C GLU A 604 -46.31 2.05 -12.36
N GLY A 605 -47.27 2.64 -13.09
CA GLY A 605 -47.03 3.20 -14.42
C GLY A 605 -46.09 4.40 -14.40
N CYS A 606 -46.23 5.29 -13.41
CA CYS A 606 -45.33 6.40 -13.20
C CYS A 606 -43.93 5.93 -12.79
N ALA A 607 -43.81 5.01 -11.84
CA ALA A 607 -42.52 4.44 -11.43
C ALA A 607 -41.80 3.78 -12.62
N SER A 608 -42.50 2.99 -13.43
CA SER A 608 -41.94 2.37 -14.63
C SER A 608 -41.48 3.40 -15.67
N ALA A 609 -42.21 4.50 -15.86
CA ALA A 609 -41.84 5.53 -16.82
C ALA A 609 -40.66 6.39 -16.34
N LEU A 610 -40.49 6.58 -15.03
CA LEU A 610 -39.33 7.30 -14.47
C LEU A 610 -38.01 6.53 -14.65
N HIS A 611 -38.02 5.22 -14.89
CA HIS A 611 -36.80 4.48 -15.20
C HIS A 611 -36.18 4.84 -16.56
N ASN A 612 -36.96 5.41 -17.48
CA ASN A 612 -36.50 5.75 -18.84
C ASN A 612 -36.72 7.25 -19.12
N GLY A 613 -35.70 8.06 -18.88
CA GLY A 613 -35.73 9.50 -19.13
C GLY A 613 -35.84 9.88 -20.62
N PRO A 614 -36.34 11.10 -20.93
CA PRO A 614 -36.60 11.53 -22.30
C PRO A 614 -35.35 11.82 -23.17
N ILE A 615 -34.15 11.93 -22.59
CA ILE A 615 -32.94 12.36 -23.30
C ILE A 615 -32.14 11.17 -23.81
N LEU A 616 -31.62 10.34 -22.90
CA LEU A 616 -30.78 9.17 -23.21
C LEU A 616 -31.36 7.87 -22.64
N GLY A 617 -32.49 7.96 -21.94
CA GLY A 617 -33.15 6.82 -21.30
C GLY A 617 -32.56 6.51 -19.93
N TYR A 618 -31.85 7.45 -19.30
CA TYR A 618 -31.37 7.24 -17.93
C TYR A 618 -32.50 7.46 -16.92
N PRO A 619 -32.42 6.86 -15.71
CA PRO A 619 -33.42 7.05 -14.68
C PRO A 619 -33.60 8.52 -14.30
N MET A 620 -34.86 8.92 -14.11
CA MET A 620 -35.25 10.24 -13.65
C MET A 620 -35.03 10.38 -12.13
N ASP A 621 -34.44 11.49 -11.71
CA ASP A 621 -34.22 11.84 -10.31
C ASP A 621 -34.97 13.13 -9.97
N GLY A 622 -35.34 13.30 -8.70
CA GLY A 622 -35.90 14.57 -8.23
C GLY A 622 -37.21 14.99 -8.91
N VAL A 623 -38.11 14.04 -9.25
CA VAL A 623 -39.40 14.35 -9.90
C VAL A 623 -40.57 14.14 -8.94
N ALA A 624 -41.36 15.19 -8.74
CA ALA A 624 -42.70 15.09 -8.14
C ALA A 624 -43.74 14.94 -9.26
N VAL A 625 -44.69 14.03 -9.05
CA VAL A 625 -45.80 13.80 -10.00
C VAL A 625 -47.11 14.07 -9.28
N THR A 626 -48.01 14.83 -9.93
CA THR A 626 -49.35 15.13 -9.44
C THR A 626 -50.40 14.71 -10.46
N VAL A 627 -51.44 13.99 -10.03
CA VAL A 627 -52.64 13.74 -10.85
C VAL A 627 -53.56 14.94 -10.78
N LEU A 628 -53.85 15.55 -11.94
CA LEU A 628 -54.78 16.67 -12.09
C LEU A 628 -56.17 16.22 -12.54
N SER A 629 -56.26 15.25 -13.47
CA SER A 629 -57.54 14.75 -13.97
C SER A 629 -57.45 13.29 -14.35
N LEU A 630 -58.54 12.55 -14.12
CA LEU A 630 -58.72 11.17 -14.56
C LEU A 630 -60.15 11.00 -15.11
N VAL A 631 -60.25 10.57 -16.37
CA VAL A 631 -61.51 10.25 -17.04
C VAL A 631 -61.48 8.79 -17.48
N ALA A 632 -62.45 8.02 -16.99
CA ALA A 632 -62.61 6.60 -17.29
C ALA A 632 -63.84 6.38 -18.19
N SER A 633 -63.69 5.62 -19.27
CA SER A 633 -64.76 5.25 -20.20
C SER A 633 -64.89 3.72 -20.32
N GLY A 634 -66.11 3.22 -20.53
CA GLY A 634 -66.38 1.80 -20.79
C GLY A 634 -66.71 0.91 -19.58
N GLY A 635 -66.72 1.43 -18.34
CA GLY A 635 -67.10 0.65 -17.15
C GLY A 635 -65.90 0.20 -16.31
N LYS A 636 -65.74 -1.11 -16.05
CA LYS A 636 -64.66 -1.64 -15.20
C LYS A 636 -63.34 -1.67 -15.96
N LEU A 637 -62.49 -0.66 -15.74
CA LEU A 637 -61.15 -0.58 -16.34
C LEU A 637 -60.19 -1.62 -15.77
N ASN A 638 -59.42 -2.25 -16.65
CA ASN A 638 -58.28 -3.07 -16.29
C ASN A 638 -57.14 -2.16 -15.76
N PRO A 639 -56.56 -2.43 -14.58
CA PRO A 639 -55.39 -1.71 -14.06
C PRO A 639 -54.23 -1.56 -15.07
N ALA A 640 -54.04 -2.53 -15.97
CA ALA A 640 -53.01 -2.46 -17.01
C ALA A 640 -53.18 -1.27 -17.96
N ILE A 641 -54.42 -0.92 -18.34
CA ILE A 641 -54.72 0.22 -19.22
C ILE A 641 -54.38 1.54 -18.51
N ILE A 642 -54.71 1.62 -17.21
CA ILE A 642 -54.41 2.79 -16.37
C ILE A 642 -52.90 2.96 -16.19
N CYS A 643 -52.18 1.87 -15.94
CA CYS A 643 -50.72 1.85 -15.83
C CYS A 643 -50.05 2.32 -17.15
N ALA A 644 -50.48 1.78 -18.30
CA ALA A 644 -49.99 2.20 -19.61
C ALA A 644 -50.31 3.68 -19.91
N CYS A 645 -51.51 4.14 -19.56
CA CYS A 645 -51.91 5.54 -19.70
C CYS A 645 -51.06 6.45 -18.82
N ALA A 646 -50.79 6.07 -17.57
CA ALA A 646 -49.93 6.81 -16.65
C ALA A 646 -48.50 6.91 -17.18
N GLY A 647 -47.92 5.82 -17.68
CA GLY A 647 -46.58 5.83 -18.28
C GLY A 647 -46.50 6.72 -19.52
N LYS A 648 -47.47 6.62 -20.43
CA LYS A 648 -47.55 7.47 -21.65
C LYS A 648 -47.72 8.94 -21.29
N CYS A 649 -48.59 9.24 -20.33
CA CYS A 649 -48.85 10.59 -19.86
C CYS A 649 -47.60 11.22 -19.24
N LEU A 650 -46.92 10.46 -18.36
CA LEU A 650 -45.71 10.93 -17.70
C LEU A 650 -44.58 11.17 -18.71
N GLY A 651 -44.34 10.23 -19.63
CA GLY A 651 -43.33 10.39 -20.67
C GLY A 651 -43.56 11.62 -21.56
N GLY A 652 -44.82 11.96 -21.85
CA GLY A 652 -45.15 13.19 -22.58
C GLY A 652 -44.97 14.47 -21.76
N ALA A 653 -45.22 14.43 -20.45
CA ALA A 653 -44.95 15.54 -19.54
C ALA A 653 -43.45 15.81 -19.39
N LEU A 654 -42.66 14.76 -19.17
CA LEU A 654 -41.19 14.85 -19.04
C LEU A 654 -40.52 15.46 -20.27
N LYS A 655 -40.99 15.13 -21.49
CA LYS A 655 -40.49 15.72 -22.75
C LYS A 655 -40.71 17.24 -22.83
N LYS A 656 -41.70 17.78 -22.12
CA LYS A 656 -42.01 19.22 -22.09
C LYS A 656 -41.37 19.96 -20.90
N ALA A 657 -40.83 19.23 -19.92
CA ALA A 657 -40.35 19.75 -18.64
C ALA A 657 -38.87 20.19 -18.64
N ASN A 658 -38.29 20.43 -19.82
CA ASN A 658 -36.89 20.85 -19.99
C ASN A 658 -35.91 19.95 -19.22
N ALA A 659 -35.86 18.68 -19.61
CA ALA A 659 -34.99 17.69 -18.97
C ALA A 659 -33.51 17.93 -19.30
N HIS A 660 -32.64 17.74 -18.32
CA HIS A 660 -31.19 17.77 -18.50
C HIS A 660 -30.51 16.61 -17.74
N LEU A 661 -29.28 16.29 -18.13
CA LEU A 661 -28.50 15.23 -17.49
C LEU A 661 -27.81 15.77 -16.23
N ILE A 662 -27.75 14.93 -15.22
CA ILE A 662 -26.86 15.07 -14.06
C ILE A 662 -25.89 13.90 -14.03
N GLU A 663 -24.69 14.14 -13.52
CA GLU A 663 -23.63 13.14 -13.38
C GLU A 663 -23.07 13.14 -11.95
N PRO A 664 -22.54 12.01 -11.46
CA PRO A 664 -21.93 11.95 -10.15
C PRO A 664 -20.64 12.78 -10.10
N ILE A 665 -20.53 13.62 -9.07
CA ILE A 665 -19.39 14.48 -8.78
C ILE A 665 -18.63 13.93 -7.57
N MET A 666 -17.31 13.94 -7.71
CA MET A 666 -16.34 13.53 -6.71
C MET A 666 -15.64 14.77 -6.16
N ARG A 667 -15.55 14.85 -4.85
CA ARG A 667 -14.65 15.77 -4.17
C ARG A 667 -13.27 15.14 -4.17
N VAL A 668 -12.30 15.85 -4.74
CA VAL A 668 -10.91 15.41 -4.89
C VAL A 668 -10.01 16.35 -4.12
N GLU A 669 -9.12 15.78 -3.33
CA GLU A 669 -8.12 16.50 -2.56
C GLU A 669 -6.73 16.01 -2.96
N VAL A 670 -5.91 16.91 -3.48
CA VAL A 670 -4.53 16.62 -3.88
C VAL A 670 -3.58 17.28 -2.89
N THR A 671 -2.79 16.48 -2.18
CA THR A 671 -1.77 16.97 -1.25
C THR A 671 -0.40 16.87 -1.92
N LEU A 672 0.28 18.00 -2.03
CA LEU A 672 1.62 18.14 -2.61
C LEU A 672 2.61 18.42 -1.49
N VAL A 673 3.75 17.76 -1.53
CA VAL A 673 4.79 17.90 -0.49
C VAL A 673 6.14 18.28 -1.10
N ASP A 674 6.99 18.88 -0.28
CA ASP A 674 8.40 19.18 -0.59
C ASP A 674 8.55 19.99 -1.89
N MET A 675 9.29 19.47 -2.86
CA MET A 675 9.51 20.17 -4.14
C MET A 675 8.22 20.31 -4.96
N ALA A 676 7.29 19.36 -4.88
CA ALA A 676 6.04 19.43 -5.62
C ALA A 676 5.10 20.51 -5.08
N ALA A 677 5.19 20.85 -3.78
CA ALA A 677 4.49 21.97 -3.20
C ALA A 677 4.92 23.32 -3.82
N LYS A 678 6.16 23.41 -4.31
CA LYS A 678 6.71 24.64 -4.91
C LYS A 678 6.51 24.71 -6.42
N THR A 679 6.70 23.61 -7.14
CA THR A 679 6.72 23.61 -8.61
C THR A 679 5.50 22.92 -9.25
N GLY A 680 4.86 22.00 -8.52
CA GLY A 680 3.81 21.13 -9.06
C GLY A 680 2.39 21.72 -9.03
N VAL A 681 2.12 22.70 -8.15
CA VAL A 681 0.77 23.25 -7.90
C VAL A 681 0.09 23.70 -9.20
N ASN A 682 0.74 24.58 -9.96
CA ASN A 682 0.16 25.14 -11.19
C ASN A 682 -0.13 24.08 -12.26
N ALA A 683 0.68 23.02 -12.31
CA ALA A 683 0.48 21.93 -13.26
C ALA A 683 -0.70 21.05 -12.83
N VAL A 684 -0.89 20.81 -11.52
CA VAL A 684 -2.07 20.12 -10.97
C VAL A 684 -3.35 20.92 -11.22
N LEU A 685 -3.35 22.23 -10.96
CA LEU A 685 -4.52 23.09 -11.22
C LEU A 685 -4.93 23.07 -12.70
N ARG A 686 -3.95 23.08 -13.60
CA ARG A 686 -4.18 22.98 -15.05
C ARG A 686 -4.79 21.64 -15.43
N GLU A 687 -4.29 20.54 -14.86
CA GLU A 687 -4.80 19.20 -15.15
C GLU A 687 -6.24 19.01 -14.65
N ILE A 688 -6.55 19.50 -13.45
CA ILE A 688 -7.93 19.54 -12.93
C ILE A 688 -8.84 20.35 -13.85
N GLY A 689 -8.39 21.53 -14.30
CA GLY A 689 -9.17 22.39 -15.19
C GLY A 689 -9.45 21.76 -16.56
N LYS A 690 -8.51 21.00 -17.14
CA LYS A 690 -8.73 20.24 -18.39
C LYS A 690 -9.83 19.19 -18.27
N ARG A 691 -10.03 18.66 -17.06
CA ARG A 691 -10.94 17.55 -16.74
C ARG A 691 -12.30 18.02 -16.21
N ARG A 692 -12.74 19.22 -16.63
CA ARG A 692 -13.98 19.87 -16.18
C ARG A 692 -14.06 20.04 -14.65
N GLY A 693 -12.92 20.07 -13.98
CA GLY A 693 -12.84 20.23 -12.54
C GLY A 693 -13.02 21.68 -12.09
N THR A 694 -13.72 21.87 -10.98
CA THR A 694 -13.87 23.17 -10.32
C THR A 694 -13.00 23.19 -9.07
N ILE A 695 -12.06 24.12 -9.00
CA ILE A 695 -11.19 24.29 -7.83
C ILE A 695 -12.02 24.94 -6.71
N LEU A 696 -12.00 24.34 -5.52
CA LEU A 696 -12.68 24.84 -4.33
C LEU A 696 -11.75 25.69 -3.47
N ASN A 697 -10.58 25.14 -3.12
CA ASN A 697 -9.61 25.78 -2.26
C ASN A 697 -8.19 25.33 -2.59
N VAL A 698 -7.21 26.20 -2.31
CA VAL A 698 -5.79 25.87 -2.34
C VAL A 698 -5.19 26.37 -1.02
N GLU A 699 -4.81 25.46 -0.15
CA GLU A 699 -4.25 25.74 1.18
C GLU A 699 -2.74 25.52 1.19
N GLY A 700 -1.97 26.51 1.64
CA GLY A 700 -0.51 26.44 1.76
C GLY A 700 0.15 27.82 1.67
N ASP A 701 1.09 28.12 2.58
CA ASP A 701 1.75 29.42 2.69
C ASP A 701 2.83 29.64 1.60
N GLY A 702 2.40 30.09 0.41
CA GLY A 702 3.28 30.71 -0.61
C GLY A 702 4.53 29.91 -1.02
N GLU A 703 5.57 30.62 -1.47
CA GLU A 703 6.83 30.04 -1.99
C GLU A 703 7.64 29.22 -0.94
N GLY A 704 7.25 29.30 0.33
CA GLY A 704 7.90 28.62 1.46
C GLY A 704 7.18 27.35 1.96
N ALA A 705 5.99 27.03 1.47
CA ALA A 705 5.19 25.92 1.99
C ALA A 705 5.87 24.56 1.75
N SER A 706 6.02 23.78 2.83
CA SER A 706 6.45 22.37 2.76
C SER A 706 5.33 21.43 2.30
N MET A 707 4.09 21.90 2.35
CA MET A 707 2.90 21.17 1.94
C MET A 707 1.86 22.14 1.37
N VAL A 708 1.26 21.77 0.24
CA VAL A 708 0.13 22.48 -0.39
C VAL A 708 -1.00 21.50 -0.66
N ARG A 709 -2.22 21.88 -0.32
CA ARG A 709 -3.42 21.05 -0.49
C ARG A 709 -4.39 21.72 -1.46
N VAL A 710 -4.74 21.02 -2.52
CA VAL A 710 -5.68 21.48 -3.56
C VAL A 710 -6.97 20.70 -3.43
N SER A 711 -8.06 21.37 -3.06
CA SER A 711 -9.41 20.81 -3.05
C SER A 711 -10.16 21.17 -4.33
N ALA A 712 -10.77 20.20 -4.99
CA ALA A 712 -11.54 20.39 -6.22
C ALA A 712 -12.75 19.45 -6.31
N ARG A 713 -13.71 19.81 -7.17
CA ARG A 713 -14.86 18.98 -7.56
C ARG A 713 -14.67 18.53 -9.00
N LEU A 714 -14.75 17.23 -9.27
CA LEU A 714 -14.59 16.66 -10.61
C LEU A 714 -15.68 15.62 -10.91
N PRO A 715 -16.19 15.55 -12.15
CA PRO A 715 -17.07 14.46 -12.56
C PRO A 715 -16.36 13.11 -12.47
N LEU A 716 -17.07 12.08 -11.98
CA LEU A 716 -16.54 10.70 -11.90
C LEU A 716 -16.00 10.20 -13.25
N ALA A 717 -16.68 10.58 -14.35
CA ALA A 717 -16.31 10.23 -15.71
C ALA A 717 -14.91 10.72 -16.12
N GLU A 718 -14.41 11.79 -15.51
CA GLU A 718 -13.13 12.44 -15.85
C GLU A 718 -11.98 11.98 -14.95
N LEU A 719 -12.26 11.16 -13.93
CA LEU A 719 -11.25 10.67 -12.99
C LEU A 719 -10.37 9.57 -13.56
N PHE A 720 -10.78 8.94 -14.66
CA PHE A 720 -10.00 7.88 -15.27
C PHE A 720 -8.59 8.37 -15.63
N GLY A 721 -7.57 7.72 -15.04
CA GLY A 721 -6.15 8.04 -15.26
C GLY A 721 -5.63 9.33 -14.63
N ILE A 722 -6.44 10.05 -13.84
CA ILE A 722 -5.99 11.31 -13.23
C ILE A 722 -4.86 11.10 -12.20
N SER A 723 -4.94 10.03 -11.41
CA SER A 723 -3.93 9.67 -10.40
C SER A 723 -2.54 9.49 -11.01
N GLY A 724 -2.42 8.71 -12.10
CA GLY A 724 -1.17 8.53 -12.83
C GLY A 724 -0.63 9.83 -13.44
N THR A 725 -1.53 10.69 -13.92
CA THR A 725 -1.15 12.01 -14.48
C THR A 725 -0.60 12.94 -13.38
N ILE A 726 -1.30 13.04 -12.24
CA ILE A 726 -0.85 13.84 -11.09
C ILE A 726 0.49 13.33 -10.56
N ARG A 727 0.65 12.01 -10.40
CA ARG A 727 1.92 11.40 -9.97
C ARG A 727 3.06 11.77 -10.92
N THR A 728 2.84 11.71 -12.23
CA THR A 728 3.84 12.09 -13.23
C THR A 728 4.23 13.56 -13.10
N ILE A 729 3.25 14.46 -13.03
CA ILE A 729 3.47 15.91 -12.92
C ILE A 729 4.21 16.28 -11.63
N THR A 730 3.95 15.55 -10.54
CA THR A 730 4.50 15.81 -9.20
C THR A 730 5.74 14.98 -8.89
N SER A 731 6.25 14.20 -9.84
CA SER A 731 7.35 13.24 -9.64
C SER A 731 7.11 12.26 -8.48
N GLY A 732 5.86 11.89 -8.23
CA GLY A 732 5.46 10.97 -7.16
C GLY A 732 5.33 11.61 -5.76
N LEU A 733 5.44 12.94 -5.66
CA LEU A 733 5.29 13.70 -4.41
C LEU A 733 3.88 14.32 -4.26
N GLY A 734 2.93 13.88 -5.07
CA GLY A 734 1.52 14.25 -4.98
C GLY A 734 0.69 13.05 -4.54
N ASP A 735 -0.04 13.21 -3.45
CA ASP A 735 -1.02 12.25 -2.96
C ASP A 735 -2.44 12.74 -3.27
N MET A 736 -3.40 11.83 -3.41
CA MET A 736 -4.75 12.17 -3.83
C MET A 736 -5.80 11.35 -3.06
N HIS A 737 -6.78 12.05 -2.50
CA HIS A 737 -7.96 11.45 -1.88
C HIS A 737 -9.22 11.85 -2.64
N MET A 738 -10.21 10.96 -2.67
CA MET A 738 -11.44 11.17 -3.43
C MET A 738 -12.65 10.65 -2.66
N GLN A 739 -13.76 11.38 -2.70
CA GLN A 739 -15.02 10.96 -2.08
C GLN A 739 -16.21 11.38 -2.95
N LEU A 740 -17.26 10.54 -3.00
CA LEU A 740 -18.50 10.91 -3.67
C LEU A 740 -19.17 12.07 -2.93
N GLU A 741 -19.42 13.17 -3.63
CA GLU A 741 -20.07 14.36 -3.06
C GLU A 741 -21.58 14.36 -3.36
N GLY A 742 -21.96 13.90 -4.56
CA GLY A 742 -23.36 13.87 -4.99
C GLY A 742 -23.48 13.91 -6.51
N TYR A 743 -24.54 14.53 -7.01
CA TYR A 743 -24.81 14.72 -8.43
C TYR A 743 -24.86 16.20 -8.79
N ASP A 744 -24.43 16.56 -9.99
CA ASP A 744 -24.47 17.94 -10.50
C ASP A 744 -24.82 17.96 -11.99
N SER A 745 -25.30 19.11 -12.48
CA SER A 745 -25.77 19.28 -13.85
C SER A 745 -24.63 19.18 -14.86
N VAL A 746 -24.86 18.39 -15.91
CA VAL A 746 -23.94 18.26 -17.03
C VAL A 746 -24.07 19.49 -17.94
N SER A 747 -22.95 20.09 -18.34
CA SER A 747 -22.96 21.21 -19.28
C SER A 747 -23.51 20.81 -20.65
N THR A 748 -24.12 21.74 -21.38
CA THR A 748 -24.74 21.46 -22.69
C THR A 748 -23.74 20.84 -23.69
N GLN A 749 -22.48 21.26 -23.65
CA GLN A 749 -21.41 20.71 -24.50
C GLN A 749 -21.06 19.27 -24.10
N ALA A 750 -20.91 18.99 -22.80
CA ALA A 750 -20.63 17.64 -22.31
C ALA A 750 -21.80 16.69 -22.57
N GLN A 751 -23.04 17.16 -22.44
CA GLN A 751 -24.24 16.39 -22.78
C GLN A 751 -24.28 16.00 -24.26
N ALA A 752 -23.86 16.87 -25.19
CA ALA A 752 -23.75 16.53 -26.61
C ALA A 752 -22.69 15.45 -26.87
N PHE A 753 -21.56 15.51 -26.16
CA PHE A 753 -20.50 14.51 -26.24
C PHE A 753 -20.93 13.14 -25.67
N ILE A 754 -21.65 13.11 -24.56
CA ILE A 754 -22.19 11.86 -23.99
C ILE A 754 -23.20 11.25 -24.97
N LYS A 755 -24.07 12.06 -25.57
CA LYS A 755 -25.04 11.60 -26.59
C LYS A 755 -24.36 10.93 -27.79
N SER A 756 -23.27 11.48 -28.31
CA SER A 756 -22.57 10.89 -29.45
C SER A 756 -21.91 9.55 -29.10
N LYS A 757 -21.25 9.44 -27.93
CA LYS A 757 -20.66 8.19 -27.43
C LYS A 757 -21.70 7.08 -27.23
N THR A 758 -22.84 7.39 -26.63
CA THR A 758 -23.89 6.38 -26.38
C THR A 758 -24.53 5.87 -27.66
N THR A 759 -24.66 6.74 -28.67
CA THR A 759 -25.20 6.35 -29.99
C THR A 759 -24.24 5.41 -30.73
N SER A 760 -22.93 5.65 -30.63
CA SER A 760 -21.88 4.79 -31.20
C SER A 760 -21.71 3.44 -30.52
N ARG A 761 -22.15 3.27 -29.25
CA ARG A 761 -22.13 1.98 -28.54
C ARG A 761 -23.37 1.10 -28.81
N LYS A 762 -24.48 1.72 -29.24
CA LYS A 762 -25.72 1.02 -29.60
C LYS A 762 -25.72 0.53 -31.05
N GLN A 763 -24.89 1.13 -31.91
CA GLN A 763 -24.51 0.61 -33.22
C GLN A 763 -23.36 -0.38 -33.07
#